data_AF-A0A496TAY9-F1
#
_entry.id   AF-A0A496TAY9-F1
#
_cell.length_a   1.000
_cell.length_b   1.000
_cell.length_c   1.000
_cell.angle_alpha   90.00
_cell.angle_beta   90.00
_cell.angle_gamma   90.00
#
_symmetry.space_group_name_H-M   'P 1'
#
loop_
_entity.id
_entity.type
_entity.pdbx_description
1 polymer ?
#
loop_
_entity_poly.entity_id
_entity_poly.type
_entity_poly.pdbx_seq_one_letter_code
_entity_poly.pdbx_strand_id
1 'polypeptide(L)'
;MDLDGEWLDNMNRQGVWDDHTGALEPDIWIGRLYTSTMTYHGVNETMLVERYLTKVHQYREGTLRLKNQGFSYVAEDWAGFHMENEVFKLYDEVTFVNDGINGNVTAADYRQRIRATTNNKYEWMYLAAHSSPTDHYFKDGLFNSEEIEPLDVQILFYLNFNCSAARFTEDNCLCNWYVMQDPYGLLSVGSTKSGSMLDQYDYYEQIAAGHTFGEAFKYWGVRHFEIRDWHYGMVCIGDPTLKISRFMANPGPRFCYAITPERDAFINSATPIFKWTTADSVDKYMVEVSHGDQIIWISNQIPDTLIQIPEGFLQRGFSYNWTVKAYSGTECIDFTQKRTFTIIDTTEGIISEFINPDFEQGSYGWTFGDLNPEAQMIDTTQAHSGKASLRHFLDKRYYAYTNQEMDVPNSIYTLHAWVKTSGDQYSSVIELRKIGENINIQLPQQPTLDWTKVSKIFKVTTGKIFVGIYSNAPANSWINVDDMSIVRGADLSVPVTLIAPRNESILTATDNVLLDWEDILGSSGYRVFLFCDDQCILDKDNLSQSQFQIPDSLLSYGKTYQWYVRWKKGELYSESSTLWTFSIATSEKTDYYLSDLMPEYYRQDWGTLQFDKSCDGNTITIAGQEFEKGLGTHANSIIRYDLNGHFKWFTAWIGHDDESNGGNGVTFEVKLDGSTIYKPGKVFQWGMPAEYIKLNVSNGDKLELLVHSGGDIDYDHADWADAKVWVDSVYGDVKNIASQTTPPQNMVLLGNYPNPFNSHTTILFIAPPESPISLIIYNVLGEKVKTLIDQKKLSGAQKAIWDGTDNLGNVLSSGIYFCKISNGKQCKTSKILLLR
;
A
#
# COMPACT_ATOMS: atom_id res chain seq x y z
N MET A 1 5.31 -14.33 -10.04
CA MET A 1 5.64 -13.34 -8.99
C MET A 1 5.40 -13.97 -7.65
N ASP A 2 4.33 -14.76 -7.51
CA ASP A 2 4.36 -15.99 -6.70
C ASP A 2 5.53 -16.88 -7.21
N LEU A 3 6.22 -17.55 -6.31
CA LEU A 3 7.36 -18.46 -6.50
C LEU A 3 7.16 -19.82 -5.81
N ASP A 4 6.05 -20.03 -5.11
CA ASP A 4 5.79 -21.19 -4.26
C ASP A 4 4.61 -22.05 -4.76
N GLY A 5 4.21 -23.01 -3.93
CA GLY A 5 3.10 -23.92 -4.19
C GLY A 5 3.35 -25.06 -5.20
N GLU A 6 2.42 -26.02 -5.24
CA GLU A 6 2.44 -27.13 -6.19
C GLU A 6 1.55 -26.84 -7.40
N TRP A 7 2.10 -27.01 -8.60
CA TRP A 7 1.36 -26.84 -9.85
C TRP A 7 0.74 -28.16 -10.29
N LEU A 8 -0.57 -28.13 -10.54
CA LEU A 8 -1.42 -29.26 -10.87
C LEU A 8 -1.79 -29.24 -12.36
N ASP A 9 -2.01 -30.43 -12.92
CA ASP A 9 -2.49 -30.68 -14.28
C ASP A 9 -3.86 -31.37 -14.13
N ASN A 10 -4.86 -30.56 -13.77
CA ASN A 10 -6.17 -31.00 -13.33
C ASN A 10 -7.15 -31.18 -14.49
N MET A 11 -7.04 -30.39 -15.56
CA MET A 11 -7.84 -30.62 -16.77
C MET A 11 -7.09 -31.48 -17.80
N ASN A 12 -7.60 -32.70 -17.99
CA ASN A 12 -7.26 -33.60 -19.08
C ASN A 12 -5.84 -34.23 -19.09
N ARG A 13 -4.95 -33.95 -18.12
CA ARG A 13 -3.63 -34.61 -17.96
C ARG A 13 -2.77 -34.56 -19.23
N GLN A 14 -2.77 -33.43 -19.91
CA GLN A 14 -2.07 -33.28 -21.20
C GLN A 14 -0.66 -32.70 -21.05
N GLY A 15 -0.17 -32.47 -19.82
CA GLY A 15 1.10 -31.79 -19.59
C GLY A 15 0.99 -30.27 -19.62
N VAL A 16 -0.23 -29.74 -19.46
CA VAL A 16 -0.50 -28.31 -19.31
C VAL A 16 -0.89 -28.10 -17.84
N TRP A 17 -0.02 -27.45 -17.06
CA TRP A 17 -0.31 -27.15 -15.66
C TRP A 17 -1.25 -25.95 -15.58
N ASP A 18 -2.47 -26.21 -15.17
CA ASP A 18 -3.63 -25.32 -15.26
C ASP A 18 -4.24 -24.96 -13.90
N ASP A 19 -3.67 -25.47 -12.82
CA ASP A 19 -4.09 -25.21 -11.45
C ASP A 19 -2.88 -25.18 -10.50
N HIS A 20 -3.04 -24.58 -9.32
CA HIS A 20 -1.96 -24.37 -8.35
C HIS A 20 -2.50 -24.46 -6.91
N THR A 21 -1.65 -24.95 -6.02
CA THR A 21 -1.94 -25.02 -4.58
C THR A 21 -1.16 -23.94 -3.85
N GLY A 22 -1.81 -23.24 -2.91
CA GLY A 22 -1.20 -22.14 -2.17
C GLY A 22 -1.87 -20.82 -2.46
N ALA A 23 -1.29 -19.74 -1.95
CA ALA A 23 -1.74 -18.39 -2.26
C ALA A 23 -1.12 -17.92 -3.60
N LEU A 24 -1.83 -17.11 -4.37
CA LEU A 24 -1.38 -16.47 -5.62
C LEU A 24 -0.76 -15.09 -5.35
N GLU A 25 -0.48 -14.80 -4.07
CA GLU A 25 0.20 -13.61 -3.60
C GLU A 25 1.60 -13.50 -4.22
N PRO A 26 2.03 -12.32 -4.69
CA PRO A 26 3.37 -12.16 -5.21
C PRO A 26 4.42 -12.22 -4.09
N ASP A 27 5.31 -13.22 -4.10
CA ASP A 27 6.51 -13.28 -3.24
C ASP A 27 7.54 -12.20 -3.59
N ILE A 28 7.59 -11.84 -4.87
CA ILE A 28 8.52 -10.84 -5.42
C ILE A 28 7.79 -9.88 -6.36
N TRP A 29 8.36 -8.70 -6.52
CA TRP A 29 8.04 -7.80 -7.62
C TRP A 29 9.12 -7.89 -8.71
N ILE A 30 8.74 -7.59 -9.95
CA ILE A 30 9.65 -7.63 -11.10
C ILE A 30 9.50 -6.33 -11.89
N GLY A 31 10.63 -5.67 -12.14
CA GLY A 31 10.76 -4.60 -13.12
C GLY A 31 11.19 -5.15 -14.47
N ARG A 32 10.70 -4.56 -15.56
CA ARG A 32 11.01 -5.00 -16.92
C ARG A 32 11.52 -3.86 -17.78
N LEU A 33 12.69 -4.06 -18.37
CA LEU A 33 13.17 -3.31 -19.53
C LEU A 33 13.04 -4.22 -20.76
N TYR A 34 12.19 -3.85 -21.71
CA TYR A 34 11.91 -4.67 -22.88
C TYR A 34 11.97 -3.82 -24.15
N THR A 35 13.07 -3.95 -24.87
CA THR A 35 13.46 -3.08 -26.00
C THR A 35 13.34 -3.76 -27.35
N SER A 36 13.20 -5.09 -27.40
CA SER A 36 13.24 -5.87 -28.65
C SER A 36 12.07 -5.60 -29.60
N THR A 37 10.95 -5.09 -29.09
CA THR A 37 9.74 -4.72 -29.84
C THR A 37 9.65 -3.21 -30.12
N MET A 38 10.71 -2.46 -29.80
CA MET A 38 10.75 -1.02 -30.08
C MET A 38 11.34 -0.78 -31.46
N THR A 39 10.53 -0.23 -32.36
CA THR A 39 10.96 0.00 -33.74
C THR A 39 11.50 1.41 -33.98
N TYR A 40 11.36 2.34 -33.03
CA TYR A 40 11.68 3.75 -33.28
C TYR A 40 12.06 4.57 -32.03
N HIS A 41 13.32 5.01 -31.99
CA HIS A 41 13.92 6.15 -31.25
C HIS A 41 15.14 6.68 -32.02
N GLY A 42 15.25 6.29 -33.30
CA GLY A 42 16.44 6.53 -34.13
C GLY A 42 17.73 5.85 -33.65
N VAL A 43 17.68 4.88 -32.72
CA VAL A 43 18.85 4.22 -32.12
C VAL A 43 18.67 2.71 -31.96
N ASN A 44 19.77 1.99 -31.77
CA ASN A 44 19.73 0.54 -31.50
C ASN A 44 19.40 0.22 -30.03
N GLU A 45 19.13 -1.06 -29.75
CA GLU A 45 18.76 -1.55 -28.42
C GLU A 45 19.79 -1.21 -27.33
N THR A 46 21.09 -1.37 -27.62
CA THR A 46 22.16 -1.03 -26.66
C THR A 46 22.09 0.44 -26.26
N MET A 47 21.92 1.34 -27.22
CA MET A 47 21.79 2.77 -26.94
C MET A 47 20.52 3.11 -26.17
N LEU A 48 19.40 2.42 -26.40
CA LEU A 48 18.17 2.60 -25.61
C LEU A 48 18.42 2.27 -24.14
N VAL A 49 19.03 1.11 -23.87
CA VAL A 49 19.35 0.68 -22.51
C VAL A 49 20.36 1.62 -21.86
N GLU A 50 21.40 2.05 -22.57
CA GLU A 50 22.39 3.01 -22.06
C GLU A 50 21.77 4.35 -21.68
N ARG A 51 20.90 4.91 -22.54
CA ARG A 51 20.16 6.14 -22.24
C ARG A 51 19.27 5.95 -21.02
N TYR A 52 18.55 4.83 -20.96
CA TYR A 52 17.70 4.50 -19.83
C TYR A 52 18.46 4.43 -18.50
N LEU A 53 19.56 3.69 -18.46
CA LEU A 53 20.39 3.59 -17.26
C LEU A 53 21.03 4.94 -16.89
N THR A 54 21.37 5.76 -17.87
CA THR A 54 21.90 7.12 -17.65
C THR A 54 20.90 8.01 -16.94
N LYS A 55 19.64 8.08 -17.40
CA LYS A 55 18.62 8.90 -16.73
C LYS A 55 18.19 8.34 -15.38
N VAL A 56 18.17 7.01 -15.18
CA VAL A 56 17.99 6.41 -13.85
C VAL A 56 19.11 6.84 -12.90
N HIS A 57 20.37 6.83 -13.36
CA HIS A 57 21.50 7.30 -12.58
C HIS A 57 21.38 8.80 -12.25
N GLN A 58 21.06 9.65 -13.22
CA GLN A 58 20.81 11.08 -13.00
C GLN A 58 19.68 11.31 -11.99
N TYR A 59 18.62 10.49 -12.03
CA TYR A 59 17.57 10.54 -11.03
C TYR A 59 18.10 10.09 -9.66
N ARG A 60 18.95 9.09 -9.53
CA ARG A 60 19.53 8.73 -8.22
C ARG A 60 20.46 9.80 -7.64
N GLU A 61 21.16 10.52 -8.49
CA GLU A 61 22.07 11.62 -8.11
C GLU A 61 21.34 12.96 -7.86
N GLY A 62 20.03 13.03 -8.08
CA GLY A 62 19.25 14.26 -7.87
C GLY A 62 19.41 15.31 -8.98
N THR A 63 20.04 14.97 -10.10
CA THR A 63 20.28 15.88 -11.22
C THR A 63 19.14 15.87 -12.25
N LEU A 64 18.41 14.75 -12.37
CA LEU A 64 17.13 14.68 -13.07
C LEU A 64 15.98 14.77 -12.06
N ARG A 65 15.36 15.95 -11.94
CA ARG A 65 14.19 16.18 -11.08
C ARG A 65 13.14 17.01 -11.79
N LEU A 66 11.89 16.64 -11.58
CA LEU A 66 10.74 17.46 -11.89
C LEU A 66 10.11 17.96 -10.60
N LYS A 67 9.36 19.05 -10.69
CA LYS A 67 8.59 19.58 -9.56
C LYS A 67 7.72 18.44 -8.99
N ASN A 68 7.73 18.27 -7.66
CA ASN A 68 6.88 17.32 -6.91
C ASN A 68 5.39 17.66 -7.09
N GLN A 69 4.84 17.36 -8.26
CA GLN A 69 3.44 17.55 -8.62
C GLN A 69 2.92 16.36 -9.43
N GLY A 70 1.66 16.02 -9.20
CA GLY A 70 0.96 14.95 -9.88
C GLY A 70 0.08 15.46 -11.03
N PHE A 71 -0.24 14.57 -11.96
CA PHE A 71 -1.25 14.79 -12.98
C PHE A 71 -2.23 13.62 -12.99
N SER A 72 -3.52 13.91 -12.88
CA SER A 72 -4.58 12.91 -12.90
C SER A 72 -5.57 13.25 -14.01
N TYR A 73 -5.68 12.36 -14.99
CA TYR A 73 -6.41 12.58 -16.24
C TYR A 73 -7.37 11.42 -16.51
N VAL A 74 -8.68 11.68 -16.46
CA VAL A 74 -9.72 10.66 -16.36
C VAL A 74 -10.83 10.87 -17.38
N ALA A 75 -10.94 9.96 -18.34
CA ALA A 75 -12.02 9.96 -19.32
C ALA A 75 -13.39 9.63 -18.69
N GLU A 76 -14.48 10.06 -19.35
CA GLU A 76 -15.87 10.01 -18.87
C GLU A 76 -16.27 8.64 -18.28
N ASP A 77 -15.93 7.55 -18.96
CA ASP A 77 -16.27 6.18 -18.55
C ASP A 77 -15.69 5.78 -17.18
N TRP A 78 -14.61 6.43 -16.76
CA TRP A 78 -13.89 6.13 -15.53
C TRP A 78 -14.15 7.15 -14.42
N ALA A 79 -14.87 8.23 -14.73
CA ALA A 79 -15.10 9.36 -13.83
C ALA A 79 -15.80 9.01 -12.51
N GLY A 80 -16.53 7.89 -12.46
CA GLY A 80 -17.27 7.43 -11.28
C GLY A 80 -16.51 6.47 -10.36
N PHE A 81 -15.27 6.08 -10.68
CA PHE A 81 -14.49 5.17 -9.86
C PHE A 81 -13.67 5.88 -8.77
N HIS A 82 -13.45 7.20 -8.89
CA HIS A 82 -12.82 8.08 -7.89
C HIS A 82 -11.39 7.72 -7.43
N MET A 83 -10.76 6.74 -8.08
CA MET A 83 -9.37 6.35 -7.82
C MET A 83 -8.36 7.44 -8.22
N GLU A 84 -8.79 8.40 -9.03
CA GLU A 84 -8.00 9.58 -9.38
C GLU A 84 -7.52 10.43 -8.21
N ASN A 85 -8.22 10.37 -7.07
CA ASN A 85 -7.95 11.19 -5.89
C ASN A 85 -6.73 10.68 -5.12
N GLU A 86 -6.35 9.42 -5.32
CA GLU A 86 -5.23 8.81 -4.62
C GLU A 86 -3.89 9.49 -4.94
N VAL A 87 -3.78 10.17 -6.09
CA VAL A 87 -2.60 10.99 -6.43
C VAL A 87 -2.39 12.13 -5.42
N PHE A 88 -3.44 12.65 -4.79
CA PHE A 88 -3.32 13.70 -3.76
C PHE A 88 -2.62 13.21 -2.49
N LYS A 89 -2.56 11.90 -2.25
CA LYS A 89 -1.73 11.34 -1.17
C LYS A 89 -0.23 11.51 -1.44
N LEU A 90 0.15 11.50 -2.71
CA LEU A 90 1.54 11.67 -3.12
C LEU A 90 1.92 13.14 -3.30
N TYR A 91 0.98 14.01 -3.64
CA TYR A 91 1.27 15.39 -4.00
C TYR A 91 0.16 16.33 -3.53
N ASP A 92 0.52 17.42 -2.85
CA ASP A 92 -0.41 18.50 -2.54
C ASP A 92 -0.81 19.29 -3.81
N GLU A 93 0.04 19.21 -4.83
CA GLU A 93 -0.10 19.87 -6.13
C GLU A 93 -0.43 18.84 -7.21
N VAL A 94 -1.71 18.55 -7.41
CA VAL A 94 -2.21 17.70 -8.51
C VAL A 94 -3.00 18.53 -9.52
N THR A 95 -2.58 18.48 -10.79
CA THR A 95 -3.43 18.89 -11.91
C THR A 95 -4.47 17.81 -12.11
N PHE A 96 -5.75 18.15 -12.03
CA PHE A 96 -6.84 17.19 -12.08
C PHE A 96 -7.83 17.54 -13.20
N VAL A 97 -8.04 16.60 -14.13
CA VAL A 97 -9.01 16.73 -15.22
C VAL A 97 -9.83 15.45 -15.29
N ASN A 98 -11.14 15.56 -15.07
CA ASN A 98 -12.07 14.45 -15.09
C ASN A 98 -13.34 14.89 -15.82
N ASP A 99 -13.69 14.18 -16.90
CA ASP A 99 -14.86 14.49 -17.74
C ASP A 99 -16.20 14.49 -16.99
N GLY A 100 -16.36 13.63 -15.98
CA GLY A 100 -17.59 13.57 -15.18
C GLY A 100 -17.67 14.63 -14.08
N ILE A 101 -16.62 15.43 -13.87
CA ILE A 101 -16.53 16.41 -12.78
C ILE A 101 -16.22 17.82 -13.29
N ASN A 102 -15.11 18.01 -14.02
CA ASN A 102 -14.53 19.32 -14.30
C ASN A 102 -13.79 19.45 -15.65
N GLY A 103 -13.84 18.44 -16.52
CA GLY A 103 -12.96 18.31 -17.70
C GLY A 103 -13.64 18.32 -19.07
N ASN A 104 -12.80 18.48 -20.11
CA ASN A 104 -13.04 18.11 -21.51
C ASN A 104 -11.86 17.22 -21.96
N VAL A 105 -11.88 15.96 -21.53
CA VAL A 105 -10.87 14.94 -21.79
C VAL A 105 -10.91 14.52 -23.25
N THR A 106 -9.97 15.12 -23.98
CA THR A 106 -9.80 14.95 -25.42
C THR A 106 -8.34 14.64 -25.71
N ALA A 107 -8.06 14.00 -26.84
CA ALA A 107 -6.71 13.80 -27.35
C ALA A 107 -6.02 15.15 -27.62
N ALA A 108 -6.75 16.17 -28.06
CA ALA A 108 -6.20 17.53 -28.22
C ALA A 108 -5.75 18.15 -26.88
N ASP A 109 -6.60 18.10 -25.85
CA ASP A 109 -6.27 18.59 -24.50
C ASP A 109 -5.16 17.76 -23.85
N TYR A 110 -5.17 16.44 -24.03
CA TYR A 110 -4.13 15.54 -23.53
C TYR A 110 -2.75 15.93 -24.07
N ARG A 111 -2.63 16.07 -25.41
CA ARG A 111 -1.40 16.55 -26.07
C ARG A 111 -0.97 17.91 -25.54
N GLN A 112 -1.90 18.83 -25.34
CA GLN A 112 -1.60 20.15 -24.80
C GLN A 112 -1.01 20.07 -23.40
N ARG A 113 -1.49 19.17 -22.54
CA ARG A 113 -1.07 19.09 -21.14
C ARG A 113 0.27 18.40 -20.93
N ILE A 114 0.59 17.40 -21.76
CA ILE A 114 1.81 16.59 -21.60
C ILE A 114 3.02 17.13 -22.39
N ARG A 115 2.80 17.99 -23.39
CA ARG A 115 3.89 18.54 -24.23
C ARG A 115 4.75 19.56 -23.47
N ALA A 116 6.07 19.52 -23.70
CA ALA A 116 7.04 20.42 -23.07
C ALA A 116 6.73 21.93 -23.21
N THR A 117 6.16 22.35 -24.33
CA THR A 117 5.88 23.79 -24.62
C THR A 117 4.86 24.43 -23.68
N THR A 118 4.14 23.65 -22.88
CA THR A 118 3.23 24.19 -21.85
C THR A 118 3.89 24.35 -20.48
N ASN A 119 5.17 24.01 -20.35
CA ASN A 119 5.94 24.05 -19.10
C ASN A 119 5.29 23.24 -17.96
N ASN A 120 4.47 22.25 -18.31
CA ASN A 120 3.87 21.31 -17.39
C ASN A 120 4.82 20.12 -17.21
N LYS A 121 5.39 19.99 -16.02
CA LYS A 121 6.36 18.95 -15.66
C LYS A 121 5.82 18.13 -14.50
N TYR A 122 5.55 16.85 -14.69
CA TYR A 122 4.92 16.04 -13.64
C TYR A 122 5.87 14.95 -13.17
N GLU A 123 6.04 14.82 -11.86
CA GLU A 123 6.77 13.66 -11.35
C GLU A 123 5.93 12.40 -11.53
N TRP A 124 4.61 12.49 -11.32
CA TRP A 124 3.69 11.36 -11.40
C TRP A 124 2.49 11.65 -12.28
N MET A 125 2.05 10.64 -13.02
CA MET A 125 0.82 10.67 -13.78
C MET A 125 -0.06 9.47 -13.47
N TYR A 126 -1.34 9.74 -13.25
CA TYR A 126 -2.43 8.78 -13.32
C TYR A 126 -3.24 9.02 -14.60
N LEU A 127 -3.36 7.99 -15.44
CA LEU A 127 -4.11 8.06 -16.70
C LEU A 127 -5.21 6.99 -16.72
N ALA A 128 -6.47 7.42 -16.68
CA ALA A 128 -7.62 6.54 -16.85
C ALA A 128 -8.30 6.79 -18.21
N ALA A 129 -8.09 5.87 -19.14
CA ALA A 129 -8.65 5.92 -20.50
C ALA A 129 -8.80 4.51 -21.07
N HIS A 130 -9.57 4.33 -22.14
CA HIS A 130 -9.51 3.08 -22.91
C HIS A 130 -8.21 3.03 -23.70
N SER A 131 -7.64 1.85 -23.86
CA SER A 131 -6.38 1.71 -24.61
C SER A 131 -6.23 0.37 -25.30
N SER A 132 -5.45 0.41 -26.38
CA SER A 132 -4.80 -0.73 -27.02
C SER A 132 -3.32 -0.76 -26.57
N PRO A 133 -2.50 -1.72 -27.03
CA PRO A 133 -1.07 -1.68 -26.79
C PRO A 133 -0.40 -0.37 -27.27
N THR A 134 -0.89 0.24 -28.35
CA THR A 134 -0.25 1.38 -29.03
C THR A 134 -1.00 2.71 -28.88
N ASP A 135 -2.27 2.69 -28.48
CA ASP A 135 -3.15 3.87 -28.54
C ASP A 135 -3.95 4.08 -27.26
N HIS A 136 -4.04 5.33 -26.82
CA HIS A 136 -5.07 5.80 -25.90
C HIS A 136 -6.25 6.35 -26.70
N TYR A 137 -7.48 5.94 -26.35
CA TYR A 137 -8.70 6.37 -27.03
C TYR A 137 -9.39 7.50 -26.25
N PHE A 138 -9.64 8.61 -26.94
CA PHE A 138 -10.37 9.77 -26.43
C PHE A 138 -11.54 10.13 -27.34
N LYS A 139 -12.37 11.08 -26.91
CA LYS A 139 -13.62 11.45 -27.59
C LYS A 139 -13.44 12.03 -29.00
N ASP A 140 -12.37 12.78 -29.22
CA ASP A 140 -12.05 13.48 -30.48
C ASP A 140 -10.99 12.75 -31.32
N GLY A 141 -10.52 11.58 -30.88
CA GLY A 141 -9.52 10.79 -31.61
C GLY A 141 -8.66 9.94 -30.68
N LEU A 142 -7.56 9.44 -31.24
CA LEU A 142 -6.57 8.65 -30.52
C LEU A 142 -5.29 9.45 -30.26
N PHE A 143 -4.52 9.01 -29.27
CA PHE A 143 -3.13 9.37 -29.04
C PHE A 143 -2.29 8.10 -29.19
N ASN A 144 -1.34 8.08 -30.12
CA ASN A 144 -0.51 6.90 -30.36
C ASN A 144 0.84 7.00 -29.63
N SER A 145 1.53 5.87 -29.48
CA SER A 145 2.85 5.82 -28.83
C SER A 145 3.93 6.61 -29.59
N GLU A 146 3.88 6.62 -30.93
CA GLU A 146 4.86 7.33 -31.78
C GLU A 146 4.82 8.85 -31.62
N GLU A 147 3.75 9.41 -31.07
CA GLU A 147 3.62 10.83 -30.74
C GLU A 147 4.41 11.25 -29.49
N ILE A 148 4.85 10.31 -28.64
CA ILE A 148 5.50 10.61 -27.35
C ILE A 148 6.82 11.37 -27.55
N GLU A 149 7.70 10.86 -28.40
CA GLU A 149 9.00 11.46 -28.68
C GLU A 149 8.91 12.87 -29.31
N PRO A 150 8.14 13.11 -30.40
CA PRO A 150 8.03 14.44 -30.99
C PRO A 150 7.31 15.47 -30.10
N LEU A 151 6.55 15.03 -29.10
CA LEU A 151 5.89 15.93 -28.14
C LEU A 151 6.77 16.36 -26.96
N ASP A 152 7.92 15.68 -26.74
CA ASP A 152 8.79 15.86 -25.57
C ASP A 152 7.98 15.77 -24.26
N VAL A 153 7.51 14.56 -23.93
CA VAL A 153 6.64 14.33 -22.78
C VAL A 153 7.43 14.40 -21.47
N GLN A 154 7.11 15.37 -20.60
CA GLN A 154 7.92 15.66 -19.40
C GLN A 154 7.32 15.04 -18.13
N ILE A 155 7.27 13.71 -18.08
CA ILE A 155 6.72 12.95 -16.96
C ILE A 155 7.66 11.80 -16.54
N LEU A 156 7.87 11.60 -15.24
CA LEU A 156 8.80 10.57 -14.75
C LEU A 156 8.14 9.22 -14.47
N PHE A 157 6.98 9.22 -13.82
CA PHE A 157 6.32 8.00 -13.37
C PHE A 157 4.87 7.96 -13.79
N TYR A 158 4.37 6.76 -14.08
CA TYR A 158 3.01 6.55 -14.56
C TYR A 158 2.32 5.39 -13.83
N LEU A 159 1.06 5.62 -13.44
CA LEU A 159 0.07 4.57 -13.22
C LEU A 159 -0.97 4.65 -14.34
N ASN A 160 -0.93 3.66 -15.21
CA ASN A 160 -1.79 3.54 -16.37
C ASN A 160 -3.04 2.72 -16.03
N PHE A 161 -4.13 3.41 -15.69
CA PHE A 161 -5.46 2.82 -15.52
C PHE A 161 -6.13 2.59 -16.87
N ASN A 162 -5.53 1.71 -17.66
CA ASN A 162 -5.98 1.42 -19.01
C ASN A 162 -5.60 -0.01 -19.41
N CYS A 163 -6.35 -0.54 -20.38
CA CYS A 163 -6.17 -1.91 -20.84
C CYS A 163 -4.96 -2.02 -21.79
N SER A 164 -4.18 -3.09 -21.66
CA SER A 164 -3.15 -3.52 -22.62
C SER A 164 -2.00 -2.57 -22.95
N ALA A 165 -1.95 -1.34 -22.44
CA ALA A 165 -0.88 -0.38 -22.74
C ALA A 165 0.51 -0.85 -22.29
N ALA A 166 0.58 -1.82 -21.37
CA ALA A 166 1.81 -2.43 -20.90
C ALA A 166 2.09 -3.80 -21.55
N ARG A 167 1.41 -4.17 -22.64
CA ARG A 167 1.67 -5.42 -23.38
C ARG A 167 2.99 -5.33 -24.16
N PHE A 168 4.09 -5.43 -23.43
CA PHE A 168 5.47 -5.24 -23.91
C PHE A 168 5.90 -6.19 -25.04
N THR A 169 5.20 -7.31 -25.25
CA THR A 169 5.46 -8.22 -26.35
C THR A 169 4.94 -7.73 -27.70
N GLU A 170 4.09 -6.70 -27.72
CA GLU A 170 3.65 -6.05 -28.96
C GLU A 170 4.64 -4.95 -29.36
N ASP A 171 4.73 -4.73 -30.67
CA ASP A 171 5.55 -3.66 -31.22
C ASP A 171 5.05 -2.29 -30.73
N ASN A 172 5.99 -1.44 -30.32
CA ASN A 172 5.75 -0.05 -29.95
C ASN A 172 4.72 0.18 -28.83
N CYS A 173 4.66 -0.70 -27.83
CA CYS A 173 3.71 -0.52 -26.74
C CYS A 173 3.89 0.80 -25.98
N LEU A 174 2.79 1.43 -25.58
CA LEU A 174 2.74 2.76 -24.95
C LEU A 174 3.64 2.87 -23.72
N CYS A 175 3.57 1.91 -22.80
CA CYS A 175 4.35 1.96 -21.57
C CYS A 175 5.86 1.84 -21.81
N ASN A 176 6.29 1.10 -22.85
CA ASN A 176 7.71 1.07 -23.24
C ASN A 176 8.14 2.43 -23.81
N TRP A 177 7.33 3.04 -24.67
CA TRP A 177 7.62 4.38 -25.21
C TRP A 177 7.71 5.45 -24.11
N TYR A 178 6.78 5.43 -23.15
CA TYR A 178 6.84 6.33 -22.01
C TYR A 178 8.12 6.17 -21.20
N VAL A 179 8.56 4.93 -20.97
CA VAL A 179 9.74 4.61 -20.14
C VAL A 179 11.05 4.79 -20.90
N MET A 180 11.07 4.78 -22.24
CA MET A 180 12.31 4.82 -23.04
C MET A 180 12.62 6.17 -23.69
N GLN A 181 11.71 7.16 -23.62
CA GLN A 181 12.00 8.54 -24.03
C GLN A 181 13.19 9.16 -23.28
N ASP A 182 13.84 10.20 -23.79
CA ASP A 182 15.01 10.82 -23.14
C ASP A 182 14.77 12.33 -22.96
N PRO A 183 14.95 12.93 -21.77
CA PRO A 183 15.48 12.35 -20.51
C PRO A 183 14.43 11.81 -19.53
N TYR A 184 13.14 11.80 -19.88
CA TYR A 184 12.04 11.49 -18.95
C TYR A 184 11.58 10.03 -18.99
N GLY A 185 10.61 9.66 -18.16
CA GLY A 185 10.13 8.28 -18.06
C GLY A 185 11.10 7.34 -17.36
N LEU A 186 10.72 6.85 -16.18
CA LEU A 186 11.54 5.98 -15.35
C LEU A 186 10.80 4.72 -14.94
N LEU A 187 9.49 4.82 -14.73
CA LEU A 187 8.62 3.69 -14.42
C LEU A 187 7.21 3.92 -14.98
N SER A 188 6.61 2.87 -15.52
CA SER A 188 5.19 2.79 -15.83
C SER A 188 4.60 1.50 -15.28
N VAL A 189 3.53 1.61 -14.48
CA VAL A 189 2.73 0.48 -14.02
C VAL A 189 1.48 0.41 -14.88
N GLY A 190 1.20 -0.74 -15.50
CA GLY A 190 0.04 -0.92 -16.37
C GLY A 190 -0.28 -2.38 -16.64
N SER A 191 -1.34 -2.62 -17.41
CA SER A 191 -1.81 -3.97 -17.71
C SER A 191 -1.35 -4.47 -19.09
N THR A 192 -0.97 -5.74 -19.16
CA THR A 192 -0.66 -6.47 -20.40
C THR A 192 -1.91 -6.95 -21.14
N LYS A 193 -3.09 -6.89 -20.51
CA LYS A 193 -4.37 -7.35 -21.07
C LYS A 193 -5.52 -6.41 -20.69
N SER A 194 -6.76 -6.83 -20.94
CA SER A 194 -7.94 -6.17 -20.35
C SER A 194 -7.85 -6.25 -18.82
N GLY A 195 -7.94 -5.10 -18.16
CA GLY A 195 -7.66 -5.00 -16.73
C GLY A 195 -6.88 -3.74 -16.38
N SER A 196 -6.89 -3.35 -15.12
CA SER A 196 -5.93 -2.43 -14.50
C SER A 196 -6.01 -2.50 -12.97
N MET A 197 -5.23 -1.68 -12.26
CA MET A 197 -5.13 -1.62 -10.81
C MET A 197 -6.38 -0.97 -10.18
N LEU A 198 -7.25 -1.76 -9.54
CA LEU A 198 -8.25 -1.25 -8.61
C LEU A 198 -7.66 -1.17 -7.20
N ASP A 199 -8.39 -0.56 -6.27
CA ASP A 199 -7.96 -0.44 -4.86
C ASP A 199 -6.58 0.21 -4.73
N GLN A 200 -6.33 1.22 -5.57
CA GLN A 200 -5.06 1.94 -5.71
C GLN A 200 -4.62 2.59 -4.40
N TYR A 201 -5.55 2.80 -3.47
CA TYR A 201 -5.30 3.21 -2.09
C TYR A 201 -4.11 2.46 -1.48
N ASP A 202 -4.11 1.13 -1.55
CA ASP A 202 -3.05 0.29 -0.97
C ASP A 202 -1.71 0.46 -1.68
N TYR A 203 -1.70 0.79 -2.97
CA TYR A 203 -0.47 1.09 -3.70
C TYR A 203 0.08 2.47 -3.34
N TYR A 204 -0.78 3.48 -3.36
CA TYR A 204 -0.39 4.87 -3.10
C TYR A 204 0.00 5.13 -1.64
N GLU A 205 -0.60 4.43 -0.67
CA GLU A 205 -0.17 4.52 0.73
C GLU A 205 1.29 4.10 0.92
N GLN A 206 1.70 3.02 0.27
CA GLN A 206 3.08 2.52 0.41
C GLN A 206 4.08 3.50 -0.22
N ILE A 207 3.73 4.08 -1.37
CA ILE A 207 4.55 5.14 -1.98
C ILE A 207 4.60 6.37 -1.07
N ALA A 208 3.49 6.78 -0.48
CA ALA A 208 3.42 7.91 0.45
C ALA A 208 4.23 7.65 1.74
N ALA A 209 4.33 6.40 2.18
CA ALA A 209 5.19 5.97 3.29
C ALA A 209 6.68 5.87 2.91
N GLY A 210 7.03 6.12 1.65
CA GLY A 210 8.41 6.16 1.18
C GLY A 210 8.99 4.79 0.81
N HIS A 211 8.14 3.80 0.54
CA HIS A 211 8.57 2.52 -0.06
C HIS A 211 8.92 2.71 -1.54
N THR A 212 9.69 1.76 -2.07
CA THR A 212 9.95 1.67 -3.52
C THR A 212 8.67 1.31 -4.27
N PHE A 213 8.60 1.66 -5.54
CA PHE A 213 7.44 1.32 -6.36
C PHE A 213 7.21 -0.20 -6.46
N GLY A 214 8.27 -0.99 -6.43
CA GLY A 214 8.20 -2.46 -6.39
C GLY A 214 7.61 -2.98 -5.09
N GLU A 215 8.05 -2.48 -3.94
CA GLU A 215 7.47 -2.82 -2.64
C GLU A 215 5.99 -2.45 -2.56
N ALA A 216 5.63 -1.24 -3.01
CA ALA A 216 4.24 -0.81 -3.12
C ALA A 216 3.42 -1.73 -4.03
N PHE A 217 3.98 -2.11 -5.19
CA PHE A 217 3.32 -2.99 -6.14
C PHE A 217 3.10 -4.40 -5.57
N LYS A 218 4.10 -4.94 -4.87
CA LYS A 218 3.98 -6.24 -4.18
C LYS A 218 2.94 -6.17 -3.07
N TYR A 219 2.97 -5.14 -2.22
CA TYR A 219 2.00 -4.98 -1.13
C TYR A 219 0.57 -4.94 -1.65
N TRP A 220 0.32 -4.15 -2.71
CA TRP A 220 -0.97 -4.15 -3.39
C TRP A 220 -1.30 -5.54 -3.98
N GLY A 221 -0.36 -6.17 -4.68
CA GLY A 221 -0.59 -7.47 -5.31
C GLY A 221 -0.94 -8.60 -4.32
N VAL A 222 -0.29 -8.63 -3.14
CA VAL A 222 -0.59 -9.57 -2.04
C VAL A 222 -2.07 -9.46 -1.64
N ARG A 223 -2.60 -8.24 -1.58
CA ARG A 223 -3.96 -8.02 -1.10
C ARG A 223 -5.01 -8.25 -2.18
N HIS A 224 -4.66 -8.07 -3.45
CA HIS A 224 -5.65 -7.88 -4.50
C HIS A 224 -5.59 -8.88 -5.66
N PHE A 225 -4.48 -9.58 -5.90
CA PHE A 225 -4.37 -10.49 -7.04
C PHE A 225 -5.37 -11.65 -7.00
N GLU A 226 -5.69 -12.18 -5.82
CA GLU A 226 -6.68 -13.26 -5.67
C GLU A 226 -8.13 -12.81 -5.72
N ILE A 227 -8.39 -11.52 -5.53
CA ILE A 227 -9.77 -11.01 -5.41
C ILE A 227 -10.44 -10.97 -6.78
N ARG A 228 -9.68 -10.62 -7.84
CA ARG A 228 -10.23 -10.41 -9.19
C ARG A 228 -9.24 -10.77 -10.29
N ASP A 229 -9.71 -11.55 -11.26
CA ASP A 229 -8.98 -11.85 -12.49
C ASP A 229 -8.57 -10.61 -13.29
N TRP A 230 -9.25 -9.49 -13.05
CA TRP A 230 -8.98 -8.17 -13.62
C TRP A 230 -7.56 -7.67 -13.33
N HIS A 231 -6.97 -8.06 -12.19
CA HIS A 231 -5.64 -7.65 -11.76
C HIS A 231 -4.51 -8.47 -12.40
N TYR A 232 -4.80 -9.65 -12.94
CA TYR A 232 -3.78 -10.43 -13.62
C TYR A 232 -3.22 -9.69 -14.84
N GLY A 233 -1.91 -9.76 -15.04
CA GLY A 233 -1.24 -9.09 -16.15
C GLY A 233 -0.77 -7.66 -15.84
N MET A 234 -0.97 -7.16 -14.63
CA MET A 234 -0.31 -5.95 -14.14
C MET A 234 1.21 -6.15 -14.08
N VAL A 235 1.96 -5.18 -14.60
CA VAL A 235 3.42 -5.20 -14.68
C VAL A 235 4.04 -3.84 -14.41
N CYS A 236 5.29 -3.84 -13.92
CA CYS A 236 6.14 -2.67 -13.82
C CYS A 236 7.11 -2.63 -15.02
N ILE A 237 6.99 -1.65 -15.90
CA ILE A 237 7.95 -1.37 -16.98
C ILE A 237 8.88 -0.25 -16.51
N GLY A 238 10.19 -0.50 -16.50
CA GLY A 238 11.18 0.42 -15.92
C GLY A 238 11.82 -0.10 -14.63
N ASP A 239 12.26 0.81 -13.76
CA ASP A 239 13.01 0.54 -12.53
C ASP A 239 12.09 0.71 -11.31
N PRO A 240 11.48 -0.38 -10.81
CA PRO A 240 10.60 -0.33 -9.65
C PRO A 240 11.34 -0.12 -8.33
N THR A 241 12.68 -0.13 -8.33
CA THR A 241 13.47 0.11 -7.10
C THR A 241 13.57 1.60 -6.77
N LEU A 242 13.07 2.47 -7.66
CA LEU A 242 12.97 3.91 -7.44
C LEU A 242 11.85 4.26 -6.47
N LYS A 243 11.92 5.50 -5.98
CA LYS A 243 10.92 6.17 -5.14
C LYS A 243 10.62 7.53 -5.74
N ILE A 244 9.56 8.19 -5.29
CA ILE A 244 9.36 9.62 -5.57
C ILE A 244 10.48 10.45 -4.95
N SER A 245 10.77 11.61 -5.54
CA SER A 245 12.02 12.37 -5.35
C SER A 245 12.33 12.69 -3.90
N ARG A 246 11.31 13.08 -3.12
CA ARG A 246 11.45 13.44 -1.70
C ARG A 246 11.93 12.29 -0.80
N PHE A 247 11.82 11.04 -1.24
CA PHE A 247 12.29 9.86 -0.50
C PHE A 247 13.61 9.28 -1.05
N MET A 248 14.16 9.86 -2.13
CA MET A 248 15.47 9.48 -2.65
C MET A 248 16.59 10.01 -1.76
N ALA A 249 17.69 9.27 -1.66
CA ALA A 249 18.85 9.66 -0.84
C ALA A 249 19.41 11.06 -1.21
N ASN A 250 19.40 11.38 -2.50
CA ASN A 250 19.67 12.72 -3.02
C ASN A 250 18.36 13.29 -3.59
N PRO A 251 17.56 14.06 -2.83
CA PRO A 251 16.25 14.53 -3.31
C PRO A 251 16.35 15.55 -4.45
N GLY A 252 17.53 16.12 -4.70
CA GLY A 252 17.75 17.16 -5.71
C GLY A 252 17.29 18.54 -5.23
N PRO A 253 17.07 19.51 -6.13
CA PRO A 253 16.74 20.88 -5.74
C PRO A 253 15.38 20.99 -5.04
N ARG A 254 15.29 21.91 -4.08
CA ARG A 254 14.00 22.26 -3.44
C ARG A 254 13.18 23.14 -4.37
N PHE A 255 11.89 22.86 -4.45
CA PHE A 255 10.92 23.67 -5.21
C PHE A 255 10.02 24.48 -4.27
N CYS A 256 9.34 25.48 -4.84
CA CYS A 256 8.45 26.39 -4.16
C CYS A 256 7.03 25.78 -4.07
N TYR A 257 6.55 25.55 -2.84
CA TYR A 257 5.25 24.96 -2.55
C TYR A 257 4.46 25.83 -1.60
N ALA A 258 3.19 26.07 -1.90
CA ALA A 258 2.28 26.71 -0.97
C ALA A 258 2.01 25.78 0.23
N ILE A 259 1.92 26.33 1.44
CA ILE A 259 1.66 25.60 2.68
C ILE A 259 0.28 26.00 3.20
N THR A 260 0.11 27.24 3.62
CA THR A 260 -1.18 27.79 4.09
C THR A 260 -1.47 29.10 3.36
N PRO A 261 -2.73 29.44 3.04
CA PRO A 261 -3.90 28.59 3.18
C PRO A 261 -3.82 27.33 2.31
N GLU A 262 -4.31 26.23 2.84
CA GLU A 262 -4.41 24.97 2.10
C GLU A 262 -5.34 25.13 0.89
N ARG A 263 -5.26 24.17 -0.05
CA ARG A 263 -6.16 24.17 -1.22
C ARG A 263 -7.60 24.08 -0.72
N ASP A 264 -8.44 24.97 -1.23
CA ASP A 264 -9.82 25.10 -0.80
C ASP A 264 -9.94 25.30 0.72
N ALA A 265 -9.04 26.05 1.37
CA ALA A 265 -9.17 26.32 2.81
C ALA A 265 -10.39 27.22 3.12
N PHE A 266 -11.03 27.02 4.27
CA PHE A 266 -11.97 28.00 4.85
C PHE A 266 -11.28 28.79 5.95
N ILE A 267 -11.28 30.12 5.84
CA ILE A 267 -10.53 30.99 6.75
C ILE A 267 -11.51 31.91 7.46
N ASN A 268 -11.47 31.93 8.79
CA ASN A 268 -12.29 32.84 9.60
C ASN A 268 -11.68 34.26 9.74
N SER A 269 -10.44 34.44 9.31
CA SER A 269 -9.75 35.73 9.31
C SER A 269 -9.85 36.39 7.93
N ALA A 270 -10.15 37.70 7.88
CA ALA A 270 -10.06 38.49 6.66
C ALA A 270 -8.62 38.94 6.32
N THR A 271 -7.65 38.62 7.18
CA THR A 271 -6.21 38.86 6.99
C THR A 271 -5.39 37.59 7.27
N PRO A 272 -5.62 36.51 6.51
CA PRO A 272 -4.90 35.25 6.66
C PRO A 272 -3.39 35.40 6.45
N ILE A 273 -2.64 34.52 7.12
CA ILE A 273 -1.20 34.35 6.88
C ILE A 273 -1.01 33.31 5.78
N PHE A 274 -0.27 33.70 4.77
CA PHE A 274 0.15 32.87 3.66
C PHE A 274 1.58 32.40 3.94
N LYS A 275 1.87 31.13 3.68
CA LYS A 275 3.18 30.49 3.91
C LYS A 275 3.50 29.54 2.77
N TRP A 276 4.78 29.43 2.40
CA TRP A 276 5.28 28.51 1.38
C TRP A 276 6.66 27.94 1.78
N THR A 277 7.22 27.03 0.97
CA THR A 277 8.57 26.48 1.16
C THR A 277 9.64 27.35 0.49
N THR A 278 10.88 27.25 0.97
CA THR A 278 12.04 27.80 0.24
C THR A 278 12.36 26.93 -0.98
N ALA A 279 12.66 27.55 -2.12
CA ALA A 279 13.21 26.88 -3.29
C ALA A 279 14.69 27.24 -3.49
N ASP A 280 15.45 26.35 -4.14
CA ASP A 280 16.87 26.57 -4.37
C ASP A 280 17.11 27.62 -5.46
N SER A 281 18.20 28.38 -5.35
CA SER A 281 18.58 29.46 -6.29
C SER A 281 17.58 30.63 -6.38
N VAL A 282 16.65 30.73 -5.42
CA VAL A 282 15.68 31.82 -5.33
C VAL A 282 16.18 32.91 -4.39
N ASP A 283 16.09 34.15 -4.85
CA ASP A 283 16.45 35.34 -4.07
C ASP A 283 15.23 35.98 -3.40
N LYS A 284 14.03 35.79 -3.98
CA LYS A 284 12.80 36.50 -3.61
C LYS A 284 11.54 35.85 -4.20
N TYR A 285 10.40 36.17 -3.59
CA TYR A 285 9.07 35.67 -3.93
C TYR A 285 8.07 36.80 -4.18
N MET A 286 6.99 36.52 -4.91
CA MET A 286 5.82 37.39 -5.02
C MET A 286 4.55 36.57 -4.86
N VAL A 287 3.61 37.07 -4.07
CA VAL A 287 2.30 36.45 -3.83
C VAL A 287 1.24 37.20 -4.61
N GLU A 288 0.40 36.48 -5.34
CA GLU A 288 -0.72 37.01 -6.12
C GLU A 288 -2.02 36.43 -5.57
N VAL A 289 -3.02 37.27 -5.34
CA VAL A 289 -4.38 36.88 -4.92
C VAL A 289 -5.40 37.44 -5.92
N SER A 290 -6.32 36.58 -6.37
CA SER A 290 -7.34 36.91 -7.36
C SER A 290 -8.74 36.46 -6.92
N HIS A 291 -9.77 37.13 -7.43
CA HIS A 291 -11.17 36.74 -7.34
C HIS A 291 -11.72 36.57 -8.77
N GLY A 292 -12.07 35.34 -9.14
CA GLY A 292 -12.25 35.00 -10.55
C GLY A 292 -10.96 35.25 -11.35
N ASP A 293 -11.08 35.95 -12.48
CA ASP A 293 -9.93 36.34 -13.32
C ASP A 293 -9.29 37.68 -12.91
N GLN A 294 -9.87 38.40 -11.94
CA GLN A 294 -9.33 39.67 -11.48
C GLN A 294 -8.33 39.46 -10.35
N ILE A 295 -7.11 39.96 -10.53
CA ILE A 295 -6.13 40.09 -9.45
C ILE A 295 -6.60 41.19 -8.50
N ILE A 296 -6.84 40.84 -7.24
CA ILE A 296 -7.27 41.78 -6.20
C ILE A 296 -6.09 42.29 -5.37
N TRP A 297 -5.00 41.53 -5.29
CA TRP A 297 -3.81 41.92 -4.53
C TRP A 297 -2.56 41.21 -5.04
N ILE A 298 -1.43 41.93 -5.08
CA ILE A 298 -0.09 41.39 -5.34
C ILE A 298 0.87 41.95 -4.28
N SER A 299 1.72 41.11 -3.73
CA SER A 299 2.78 41.55 -2.82
C SER A 299 3.93 42.24 -3.55
N ASN A 300 4.73 43.01 -2.79
CA ASN A 300 6.08 43.35 -3.24
C ASN A 300 6.98 42.10 -3.28
N GLN A 301 8.21 42.25 -3.77
CA GLN A 301 9.24 41.21 -3.70
C GLN A 301 9.56 40.89 -2.22
N ILE A 302 9.37 39.63 -1.81
CA ILE A 302 9.49 39.15 -0.42
C ILE A 302 10.69 38.21 -0.31
N PRO A 303 11.66 38.43 0.60
CA PRO A 303 12.76 37.48 0.81
C PRO A 303 12.34 36.28 1.67
N ASP A 304 11.34 36.45 2.53
CA ASP A 304 10.82 35.44 3.44
C ASP A 304 9.81 34.50 2.76
N THR A 305 9.42 33.45 3.48
CA THR A 305 8.46 32.42 3.02
C THR A 305 7.07 32.53 3.66
N LEU A 306 6.73 33.71 4.17
CA LEU A 306 5.41 34.01 4.72
C LEU A 306 5.01 35.47 4.52
N ILE A 307 3.71 35.74 4.41
CA ILE A 307 3.13 37.09 4.40
C ILE A 307 1.71 37.08 4.94
N GLN A 308 1.34 38.11 5.72
CA GLN A 308 -0.05 38.34 6.09
C GLN A 308 -0.74 39.22 5.04
N ILE A 309 -1.93 38.80 4.57
CA ILE A 309 -2.72 39.62 3.64
C ILE A 309 -3.19 40.89 4.36
N PRO A 310 -3.02 42.09 3.78
CA PRO A 310 -3.47 43.32 4.41
C PRO A 310 -5.00 43.40 4.54
N GLU A 311 -5.47 44.21 5.49
CA GLU A 311 -6.91 44.47 5.64
C GLU A 311 -7.52 45.10 4.38
N GLY A 312 -8.79 44.78 4.12
CA GLY A 312 -9.59 45.41 3.05
C GLY A 312 -9.57 44.71 1.68
N PHE A 313 -8.72 43.71 1.47
CA PHE A 313 -8.66 42.97 0.20
C PHE A 313 -9.62 41.77 0.13
N LEU A 314 -9.97 41.18 1.28
CA LEU A 314 -10.78 39.98 1.36
C LEU A 314 -12.12 40.26 2.06
N GLN A 315 -13.20 39.62 1.58
CA GLN A 315 -14.56 39.77 2.06
C GLN A 315 -15.12 38.41 2.51
N ARG A 316 -15.89 38.39 3.60
CA ARG A 316 -16.57 37.18 4.08
C ARG A 316 -17.58 36.67 3.05
N GLY A 317 -17.68 35.35 2.89
CA GLY A 317 -18.54 34.68 1.92
C GLY A 317 -17.95 34.54 0.52
N PHE A 318 -16.80 35.16 0.23
CA PHE A 318 -16.14 35.10 -1.07
C PHE A 318 -15.01 34.07 -1.09
N SER A 319 -14.85 33.45 -2.26
CA SER A 319 -13.72 32.58 -2.59
C SER A 319 -12.69 33.34 -3.41
N TYR A 320 -11.42 33.06 -3.16
CA TYR A 320 -10.27 33.69 -3.77
C TYR A 320 -9.28 32.63 -4.22
N ASN A 321 -8.42 32.99 -5.16
CA ASN A 321 -7.32 32.18 -5.63
C ASN A 321 -5.99 32.82 -5.23
N TRP A 322 -4.95 32.04 -4.98
CA TRP A 322 -3.62 32.56 -4.75
C TRP A 322 -2.48 31.69 -5.30
N THR A 323 -1.36 32.34 -5.63
CA THR A 323 -0.11 31.71 -6.10
C THR A 323 1.11 32.43 -5.52
N VAL A 324 2.23 31.72 -5.45
CA VAL A 324 3.55 32.31 -5.17
C VAL A 324 4.45 32.10 -6.38
N LYS A 325 5.10 33.16 -6.84
CA LYS A 325 6.15 33.13 -7.88
C LYS A 325 7.51 33.32 -7.24
N ALA A 326 8.47 32.49 -7.60
CA ALA A 326 9.82 32.50 -7.06
C ALA A 326 10.83 32.96 -8.12
N TYR A 327 11.71 33.89 -7.76
CA TYR A 327 12.58 34.60 -8.69
C TYR A 327 14.06 34.46 -8.34
N SER A 328 14.88 34.31 -9.38
CA SER A 328 16.33 34.50 -9.35
C SER A 328 16.66 35.72 -10.21
N GLY A 329 17.17 36.79 -9.60
CA GLY A 329 17.31 38.09 -10.25
C GLY A 329 15.97 38.65 -10.79
N THR A 330 15.78 38.65 -12.11
CA THR A 330 14.53 39.10 -12.76
C THR A 330 13.72 37.97 -13.38
N GLU A 331 14.26 36.76 -13.40
CA GLU A 331 13.63 35.58 -14.01
C GLU A 331 12.79 34.84 -12.98
N CYS A 332 11.54 34.51 -13.34
CA CYS A 332 10.70 33.62 -12.54
C CYS A 332 11.16 32.19 -12.80
N ILE A 333 11.84 31.57 -11.83
CA ILE A 333 12.44 30.24 -12.00
C ILE A 333 11.56 29.12 -11.47
N ASP A 334 10.58 29.45 -10.61
CA ASP A 334 9.59 28.49 -10.09
C ASP A 334 8.31 29.22 -9.64
N PHE A 335 7.21 28.50 -9.45
CA PHE A 335 5.95 29.05 -8.93
C PHE A 335 5.06 27.93 -8.36
N THR A 336 4.22 28.25 -7.39
CA THR A 336 3.23 27.30 -6.82
C THR A 336 2.04 27.13 -7.77
N GLN A 337 1.33 26.01 -7.66
CA GLN A 337 0.00 25.91 -8.28
C GLN A 337 -0.95 26.96 -7.68
N LYS A 338 -1.97 27.33 -8.47
CA LYS A 338 -3.05 28.22 -8.00
C LYS A 338 -3.92 27.47 -7.00
N ARG A 339 -4.08 28.02 -5.79
CA ARG A 339 -4.92 27.48 -4.72
C ARG A 339 -6.13 28.35 -4.49
N THR A 340 -7.29 27.74 -4.29
CA THR A 340 -8.49 28.44 -3.84
C THR A 340 -8.52 28.52 -2.31
N PHE A 341 -9.16 29.54 -1.73
CA PHE A 341 -9.59 29.57 -0.35
C PHE A 341 -10.85 30.44 -0.22
N THR A 342 -11.64 30.25 0.83
CA THR A 342 -12.88 30.99 1.06
C THR A 342 -12.85 31.63 2.44
N ILE A 343 -13.20 32.91 2.52
CA ILE A 343 -13.39 33.57 3.82
C ILE A 343 -14.77 33.21 4.34
N ILE A 344 -14.85 32.59 5.51
CA ILE A 344 -16.11 32.07 6.07
C ILE A 344 -17.09 33.22 6.31
N ASP A 345 -18.29 33.05 5.77
CA ASP A 345 -19.49 33.78 6.17
C ASP A 345 -20.06 33.14 7.45
N THR A 346 -20.04 33.89 8.56
CA THR A 346 -20.44 33.40 9.90
C THR A 346 -21.93 33.55 10.17
N THR A 347 -22.74 33.86 9.15
CA THR A 347 -24.18 34.00 9.32
C THR A 347 -24.83 32.61 9.36
N GLU A 348 -25.10 32.11 10.58
CA GLU A 348 -25.80 30.83 10.81
C GLU A 348 -27.31 30.96 10.51
N GLY A 349 -27.88 29.94 9.86
CA GLY A 349 -29.31 29.84 9.59
C GLY A 349 -29.66 28.57 8.82
N ILE A 350 -30.80 27.96 9.17
CA ILE A 350 -31.38 26.86 8.39
C ILE A 350 -31.82 27.46 7.05
N ILE A 351 -31.08 27.20 5.98
CA ILE A 351 -31.58 27.40 4.63
C ILE A 351 -32.18 26.04 4.25
N SER A 352 -33.51 25.91 4.33
CA SER A 352 -34.19 24.69 3.88
C SER A 352 -34.15 24.65 2.35
N GLU A 353 -33.09 24.08 1.77
CA GLU A 353 -32.95 23.93 0.32
C GLU A 353 -33.43 22.56 -0.18
N PHE A 354 -33.51 21.56 0.70
CA PHE A 354 -34.03 20.25 0.36
C PHE A 354 -35.50 20.33 -0.07
N ILE A 355 -35.81 19.85 -1.28
CA ILE A 355 -37.18 19.74 -1.78
C ILE A 355 -37.72 18.39 -1.33
N ASN A 356 -38.80 18.41 -0.52
CA ASN A 356 -39.50 17.20 -0.06
C ASN A 356 -38.55 16.14 0.56
N PRO A 357 -37.75 16.50 1.58
CA PRO A 357 -36.78 15.59 2.19
C PRO A 357 -37.37 14.49 3.07
N ASP A 358 -38.65 14.61 3.41
CA ASP A 358 -39.48 13.70 4.21
C ASP A 358 -40.40 12.83 3.32
N PHE A 359 -40.34 13.01 1.99
CA PHE A 359 -41.12 12.24 1.00
C PHE A 359 -42.66 12.29 1.16
N GLU A 360 -43.20 13.19 2.00
CA GLU A 360 -44.65 13.35 2.22
C GLU A 360 -45.40 13.80 0.95
N GLN A 361 -44.70 14.43 0.01
CA GLN A 361 -45.22 14.83 -1.30
C GLN A 361 -44.87 13.81 -2.40
N GLY A 362 -44.62 12.56 -2.02
CA GLY A 362 -44.24 11.48 -2.92
C GLY A 362 -42.81 11.69 -3.46
N SER A 363 -42.61 11.51 -4.76
CA SER A 363 -41.31 11.67 -5.41
C SER A 363 -41.01 13.10 -5.89
N TYR A 364 -41.83 14.10 -5.55
CA TYR A 364 -41.63 15.47 -5.99
C TYR A 364 -40.23 15.98 -5.62
N GLY A 365 -39.49 16.51 -6.60
CA GLY A 365 -38.12 17.00 -6.43
C GLY A 365 -37.03 15.92 -6.46
N TRP A 366 -37.38 14.64 -6.54
CA TRP A 366 -36.42 13.53 -6.56
C TRP A 366 -36.44 12.78 -7.90
N THR A 367 -35.25 12.49 -8.42
CA THR A 367 -35.05 11.71 -9.65
C THR A 367 -34.74 10.26 -9.30
N PHE A 368 -35.54 9.34 -9.84
CA PHE A 368 -35.37 7.90 -9.65
C PHE A 368 -34.56 7.36 -10.84
N GLY A 369 -33.54 6.56 -10.56
CA GLY A 369 -32.62 6.05 -11.57
C GLY A 369 -33.24 4.98 -12.47
N ASP A 370 -32.73 4.89 -13.69
CA ASP A 370 -33.25 3.98 -14.73
C ASP A 370 -32.79 2.51 -14.56
N LEU A 371 -31.81 2.26 -13.71
CA LEU A 371 -31.39 0.90 -13.33
C LEU A 371 -32.31 0.39 -12.22
N ASN A 372 -32.99 -0.74 -12.50
CA ASN A 372 -34.06 -1.32 -11.67
C ASN A 372 -35.02 -0.26 -11.09
N PRO A 373 -35.75 0.49 -11.92
CA PRO A 373 -36.69 1.51 -11.44
C PRO A 373 -37.77 0.90 -10.54
N GLU A 374 -38.10 -0.39 -10.72
CA GLU A 374 -39.03 -1.12 -9.87
C GLU A 374 -38.52 -1.33 -8.43
N ALA A 375 -37.22 -1.16 -8.19
CA ALA A 375 -36.62 -1.31 -6.87
C ALA A 375 -36.78 -0.06 -6.01
N GLN A 376 -37.30 1.04 -6.55
CA GLN A 376 -37.33 2.35 -5.89
C GLN A 376 -38.77 2.81 -5.74
N MET A 377 -39.20 3.11 -4.52
CA MET A 377 -40.59 3.49 -4.26
C MET A 377 -40.75 4.40 -3.04
N ILE A 378 -41.88 5.11 -2.99
CA ILE A 378 -42.31 5.77 -1.76
C ILE A 378 -43.04 4.72 -0.91
N ASP A 379 -42.49 4.43 0.26
CA ASP A 379 -43.09 3.52 1.24
C ASP A 379 -43.98 4.32 2.19
N THR A 380 -45.23 3.89 2.34
CA THR A 380 -46.21 4.50 3.25
C THR A 380 -46.54 3.63 4.46
N THR A 381 -45.82 2.52 4.62
CA THR A 381 -45.98 1.57 5.73
C THR A 381 -44.99 1.80 6.86
N GLN A 382 -43.84 2.42 6.54
CA GLN A 382 -42.80 2.77 7.49
C GLN A 382 -42.28 4.16 7.17
N ALA A 383 -42.26 5.04 8.17
CA ALA A 383 -41.70 6.38 8.12
C ALA A 383 -41.08 6.70 9.49
N HIS A 384 -40.09 7.59 9.53
CA HIS A 384 -39.51 8.10 10.77
C HIS A 384 -40.43 9.15 11.38
N SER A 385 -40.86 10.09 10.55
CA SER A 385 -41.94 11.03 10.87
C SER A 385 -42.99 11.02 9.75
N GLY A 386 -44.17 11.59 9.98
CA GLY A 386 -45.20 11.62 8.94
C GLY A 386 -45.76 10.24 8.55
N LYS A 387 -45.94 10.01 7.25
CA LYS A 387 -46.59 8.85 6.64
C LYS A 387 -45.77 8.21 5.52
N ALA A 388 -44.74 8.85 5.00
CA ALA A 388 -43.99 8.41 3.83
C ALA A 388 -42.49 8.37 4.10
N SER A 389 -41.78 7.49 3.40
CA SER A 389 -40.33 7.51 3.30
C SER A 389 -39.89 7.00 1.92
N LEU A 390 -38.65 7.25 1.51
CA LEU A 390 -38.08 6.57 0.37
C LEU A 390 -37.70 5.14 0.76
N ARG A 391 -38.04 4.17 -0.08
CA ARG A 391 -37.59 2.78 0.06
C ARG A 391 -36.92 2.27 -1.20
N HIS A 392 -35.80 1.58 -1.01
CA HIS A 392 -35.25 0.69 -2.02
C HIS A 392 -35.46 -0.76 -1.59
N PHE A 393 -36.07 -1.58 -2.45
CA PHE A 393 -36.37 -2.99 -2.20
C PHE A 393 -36.71 -3.70 -3.50
N LEU A 394 -36.27 -4.95 -3.65
CA LEU A 394 -36.78 -5.85 -4.68
C LEU A 394 -36.65 -7.32 -4.26
N ASP A 395 -37.52 -8.18 -4.76
CA ASP A 395 -37.52 -9.63 -4.51
C ASP A 395 -36.44 -10.41 -5.26
N LYS A 396 -35.63 -9.70 -6.06
CA LYS A 396 -34.44 -10.14 -6.77
C LYS A 396 -33.30 -9.15 -6.51
N ARG A 397 -32.06 -9.52 -6.85
CA ARG A 397 -30.91 -8.61 -6.76
C ARG A 397 -31.21 -7.31 -7.51
N TYR A 398 -30.87 -6.17 -6.93
CA TYR A 398 -31.15 -4.86 -7.51
C TYR A 398 -30.03 -3.85 -7.30
N TYR A 399 -30.05 -2.85 -8.18
CA TYR A 399 -29.34 -1.58 -8.05
C TYR A 399 -30.38 -0.47 -8.03
N ALA A 400 -30.38 0.35 -7.00
CA ALA A 400 -31.34 1.43 -6.83
C ALA A 400 -30.60 2.73 -6.55
N TYR A 401 -31.05 3.81 -7.19
CA TYR A 401 -30.42 5.11 -7.06
C TYR A 401 -31.42 6.24 -7.20
N THR A 402 -31.63 7.01 -6.13
CA THR A 402 -32.57 8.12 -6.11
C THR A 402 -31.83 9.40 -5.70
N ASN A 403 -31.99 10.49 -6.43
CA ASN A 403 -31.14 11.67 -6.24
C ASN A 403 -31.88 13.01 -6.37
N GLN A 404 -31.25 14.06 -5.83
CA GLN A 404 -31.68 15.44 -5.94
C GLN A 404 -30.45 16.36 -6.07
N GLU A 405 -30.56 17.42 -6.87
CA GLU A 405 -29.54 18.48 -6.98
C GLU A 405 -30.12 19.81 -6.47
N MET A 406 -29.28 20.60 -5.79
CA MET A 406 -29.63 21.90 -5.22
C MET A 406 -28.47 22.89 -5.38
N ASP A 407 -28.80 24.19 -5.45
CA ASP A 407 -27.85 25.30 -5.58
C ASP A 407 -27.66 25.99 -4.22
N VAL A 408 -26.48 25.81 -3.60
CA VAL A 408 -26.15 26.38 -2.28
C VAL A 408 -25.01 27.39 -2.36
N PRO A 409 -24.87 28.35 -1.42
CA PRO A 409 -23.65 29.13 -1.28
C PRO A 409 -22.44 28.25 -0.91
N ASN A 410 -21.23 28.63 -1.32
CA ASN A 410 -20.01 27.96 -0.83
C ASN A 410 -19.88 28.13 0.69
N SER A 411 -19.81 27.01 1.40
CA SER A 411 -19.75 27.00 2.86
C SER A 411 -19.40 25.62 3.41
N ILE A 412 -19.38 25.53 4.74
CA ILE A 412 -19.42 24.26 5.45
C ILE A 412 -20.90 23.94 5.67
N TYR A 413 -21.29 22.68 5.52
CA TYR A 413 -22.64 22.19 5.73
C TYR A 413 -22.64 20.93 6.58
N THR A 414 -23.77 20.64 7.21
CA THR A 414 -24.03 19.37 7.89
C THR A 414 -25.25 18.71 7.26
N LEU A 415 -25.12 17.47 6.78
CA LEU A 415 -26.24 16.63 6.37
C LEU A 415 -26.73 15.83 7.59
N HIS A 416 -28.04 15.72 7.72
CA HIS A 416 -28.69 14.69 8.53
C HIS A 416 -29.68 13.89 7.67
N ALA A 417 -29.80 12.60 7.96
CA ALA A 417 -30.85 11.75 7.42
C ALA A 417 -31.22 10.68 8.45
N TRP A 418 -32.49 10.31 8.52
CA TRP A 418 -32.93 9.15 9.27
C TRP A 418 -33.00 7.95 8.33
N VAL A 419 -32.42 6.83 8.75
CA VAL A 419 -32.35 5.63 7.93
C VAL A 419 -32.76 4.39 8.70
N LYS A 420 -33.30 3.42 7.97
CA LYS A 420 -33.59 2.08 8.47
C LYS A 420 -33.20 1.05 7.42
N THR A 421 -32.62 -0.08 7.81
CA THR A 421 -32.05 -1.03 6.85
C THR A 421 -32.12 -2.47 7.33
N SER A 422 -32.20 -3.41 6.38
CA SER A 422 -32.00 -4.85 6.62
C SER A 422 -30.54 -5.24 6.86
N GLY A 423 -29.57 -4.38 6.49
CA GLY A 423 -28.14 -4.54 6.81
C GLY A 423 -27.36 -5.56 5.98
N ASP A 424 -28.01 -6.23 5.03
CA ASP A 424 -27.45 -7.28 4.17
C ASP A 424 -27.16 -6.79 2.73
N GLN A 425 -27.16 -5.48 2.51
CA GLN A 425 -26.78 -4.85 1.24
C GLN A 425 -25.31 -5.12 0.92
N TYR A 426 -24.97 -5.30 -0.36
CA TYR A 426 -23.57 -5.29 -0.80
C TYR A 426 -22.96 -3.89 -0.66
N SER A 427 -23.77 -2.84 -0.84
CA SER A 427 -23.42 -1.45 -0.59
C SER A 427 -24.68 -0.61 -0.44
N SER A 428 -24.70 0.30 0.53
CA SER A 428 -25.78 1.28 0.70
C SER A 428 -25.24 2.57 1.31
N VAL A 429 -25.43 3.68 0.60
CA VAL A 429 -24.84 4.97 0.96
C VAL A 429 -25.78 6.14 0.68
N ILE A 430 -25.59 7.24 1.41
CA ILE A 430 -25.97 8.56 0.95
C ILE A 430 -24.72 9.24 0.39
N GLU A 431 -24.76 9.55 -0.88
CA GLU A 431 -23.69 10.15 -1.64
C GLU A 431 -23.89 11.66 -1.75
N LEU A 432 -22.82 12.42 -1.56
CA LEU A 432 -22.72 13.84 -1.84
C LEU A 432 -21.73 14.03 -2.99
N ARG A 433 -22.20 14.61 -4.11
CA ARG A 433 -21.38 14.95 -5.28
C ARG A 433 -21.46 16.43 -5.60
N LYS A 434 -20.60 16.86 -6.51
CA LYS A 434 -20.53 18.23 -7.02
C LYS A 434 -20.36 19.24 -5.90
N ILE A 435 -19.83 18.87 -4.74
CA ILE A 435 -19.54 19.78 -3.63
C ILE A 435 -18.07 20.24 -3.62
N GLY A 436 -17.24 19.69 -4.52
CA GLY A 436 -15.79 19.94 -4.60
C GLY A 436 -14.98 18.67 -4.36
N GLU A 437 -15.53 17.78 -3.56
CA GLU A 437 -15.12 16.39 -3.33
C GLU A 437 -16.37 15.49 -3.42
N ASN A 438 -16.21 14.18 -3.56
CA ASN A 438 -17.33 13.25 -3.47
C ASN A 438 -17.26 12.52 -2.13
N ILE A 439 -18.37 12.48 -1.40
CA ILE A 439 -18.44 11.87 -0.06
C ILE A 439 -19.53 10.81 -0.05
N ASN A 440 -19.19 9.62 0.44
CA ASN A 440 -20.14 8.54 0.68
C ASN A 440 -20.36 8.34 2.18
N ILE A 441 -21.57 8.59 2.64
CA ILE A 441 -22.02 8.34 4.01
C ILE A 441 -22.58 6.92 4.03
N GLN A 442 -21.82 6.01 4.62
CA GLN A 442 -22.23 4.61 4.74
C GLN A 442 -23.46 4.49 5.63
N LEU A 443 -24.46 3.76 5.15
CA LEU A 443 -25.59 3.38 5.98
C LEU A 443 -25.19 2.19 6.88
N PRO A 444 -25.92 1.96 8.00
CA PRO A 444 -25.63 0.86 8.91
C PRO A 444 -25.53 -0.50 8.19
N GLN A 445 -24.43 -1.23 8.43
CA GLN A 445 -24.15 -2.55 7.83
C GLN A 445 -24.74 -3.71 8.65
N GLN A 446 -25.66 -3.40 9.56
CA GLN A 446 -26.37 -4.36 10.40
C GLN A 446 -27.85 -3.97 10.42
N PRO A 447 -28.77 -4.94 10.57
CA PRO A 447 -30.19 -4.64 10.62
C PRO A 447 -30.50 -3.64 11.73
N THR A 448 -31.20 -2.56 11.41
CA THR A 448 -31.61 -1.57 12.41
C THR A 448 -33.04 -1.85 12.87
N LEU A 449 -33.21 -2.05 14.19
CA LEU A 449 -34.54 -2.28 14.79
C LEU A 449 -35.40 -1.03 14.73
N ASP A 450 -34.81 0.12 15.06
CA ASP A 450 -35.39 1.45 14.99
C ASP A 450 -34.72 2.30 13.91
N TRP A 451 -35.25 3.51 13.68
CA TRP A 451 -34.63 4.50 12.81
C TRP A 451 -33.35 5.04 13.44
N THR A 452 -32.30 5.13 12.64
CA THR A 452 -30.98 5.61 13.05
C THR A 452 -30.67 6.90 12.30
N LYS A 453 -30.25 7.94 13.02
CA LYS A 453 -29.79 9.18 12.40
C LYS A 453 -28.36 9.01 11.90
N VAL A 454 -28.13 9.21 10.61
CA VAL A 454 -26.80 9.37 10.03
C VAL A 454 -26.54 10.85 9.79
N SER A 455 -25.29 11.30 9.98
CA SER A 455 -24.93 12.71 9.82
C SER A 455 -23.50 12.88 9.35
N LYS A 456 -23.23 13.94 8.56
CA LYS A 456 -21.88 14.25 8.09
C LYS A 456 -21.71 15.75 7.91
N ILE A 457 -20.61 16.29 8.43
CA ILE A 457 -20.15 17.65 8.12
C ILE A 457 -19.31 17.58 6.85
N PHE A 458 -19.55 18.49 5.91
CA PHE A 458 -18.88 18.52 4.60
C PHE A 458 -18.70 19.94 4.07
N LYS A 459 -17.88 20.06 3.03
CA LYS A 459 -17.53 21.32 2.38
C LYS A 459 -18.23 21.44 1.03
N VAL A 460 -18.73 22.64 0.70
CA VAL A 460 -19.15 23.01 -0.66
C VAL A 460 -18.27 24.13 -1.23
N THR A 461 -17.64 23.89 -2.39
CA THR A 461 -16.80 24.85 -3.15
C THR A 461 -17.36 25.22 -4.52
N THR A 462 -18.37 24.53 -4.98
CA THR A 462 -18.89 24.57 -6.36
C THR A 462 -20.15 25.42 -6.51
N GLY A 463 -20.77 25.85 -5.40
CA GLY A 463 -22.09 26.46 -5.38
C GLY A 463 -23.25 25.47 -5.52
N LYS A 464 -22.99 24.16 -5.45
CA LYS A 464 -23.99 23.11 -5.70
C LYS A 464 -23.81 21.95 -4.73
N ILE A 465 -24.91 21.26 -4.44
CA ILE A 465 -24.90 19.94 -3.79
C ILE A 465 -25.72 19.01 -4.65
N PHE A 466 -25.14 17.86 -4.98
CA PHE A 466 -25.87 16.73 -5.49
C PHE A 466 -25.95 15.69 -4.38
N VAL A 467 -27.16 15.25 -4.02
CA VAL A 467 -27.38 14.21 -3.01
C VAL A 467 -27.99 12.98 -3.68
N GLY A 468 -27.30 11.84 -3.58
CA GLY A 468 -27.76 10.54 -4.07
C GLY A 468 -28.00 9.56 -2.93
N ILE A 469 -29.03 8.74 -3.04
CA ILE A 469 -29.28 7.60 -2.16
C ILE A 469 -29.07 6.38 -3.02
N TYR A 470 -28.12 5.54 -2.67
CA TYR A 470 -27.71 4.38 -3.46
C TYR A 470 -27.84 3.09 -2.65
N SER A 471 -28.32 2.02 -3.31
CA SER A 471 -28.35 0.67 -2.75
C SER A 471 -28.06 -0.36 -3.84
N ASN A 472 -27.08 -1.23 -3.60
CA ASN A 472 -26.83 -2.47 -4.34
C ASN A 472 -27.01 -3.62 -3.35
N ALA A 473 -28.00 -4.48 -3.59
CA ALA A 473 -28.42 -5.45 -2.60
C ALA A 473 -28.84 -6.80 -3.20
N PRO A 474 -28.73 -7.90 -2.43
CA PRO A 474 -29.33 -9.17 -2.81
C PRO A 474 -30.86 -9.11 -2.78
N ALA A 475 -31.49 -10.20 -3.21
CA ALA A 475 -32.93 -10.36 -3.20
C ALA A 475 -33.52 -10.21 -1.80
N ASN A 476 -34.61 -9.47 -1.67
CA ASN A 476 -35.40 -9.20 -0.45
C ASN A 476 -34.78 -8.27 0.58
N SER A 477 -33.59 -7.73 0.34
CA SER A 477 -32.98 -6.69 1.17
C SER A 477 -33.65 -5.33 0.94
N TRP A 478 -33.60 -4.43 1.92
CA TRP A 478 -34.21 -3.11 1.81
C TRP A 478 -33.52 -2.03 2.64
N ILE A 479 -33.63 -0.79 2.16
CA ILE A 479 -33.33 0.42 2.94
C ILE A 479 -34.53 1.37 2.89
N ASN A 480 -34.74 2.12 3.97
CA ASN A 480 -35.63 3.27 4.05
C ASN A 480 -34.82 4.51 4.46
N VAL A 481 -35.11 5.65 3.85
CA VAL A 481 -34.50 6.96 4.15
C VAL A 481 -35.60 8.01 4.28
N ASP A 482 -35.48 8.85 5.31
CA ASP A 482 -36.51 9.82 5.67
C ASP A 482 -35.90 11.04 6.40
N ASP A 483 -36.70 12.11 6.52
CA ASP A 483 -36.40 13.34 7.28
C ASP A 483 -34.99 13.90 7.03
N MET A 484 -34.63 14.05 5.76
CA MET A 484 -33.33 14.60 5.38
C MET A 484 -33.23 16.10 5.66
N SER A 485 -32.04 16.58 6.01
CA SER A 485 -31.80 18.02 6.14
C SER A 485 -30.35 18.37 5.87
N ILE A 486 -30.14 19.56 5.31
CA ILE A 486 -28.82 20.17 5.19
C ILE A 486 -28.85 21.48 5.96
N VAL A 487 -27.89 21.63 6.87
CA VAL A 487 -27.75 22.82 7.72
C VAL A 487 -26.46 23.53 7.31
N ARG A 488 -26.52 24.84 7.06
CA ARG A 488 -25.32 25.65 6.80
C ARG A 488 -24.55 25.85 8.10
N GLY A 489 -23.30 25.42 8.11
CA GLY A 489 -22.40 25.41 9.27
C GLY A 489 -22.14 24.01 9.80
N ALA A 490 -21.10 23.90 10.64
CA ALA A 490 -20.81 22.70 11.41
C ALA A 490 -21.76 22.61 12.61
N ASP A 491 -22.61 21.59 12.64
CA ASP A 491 -23.55 21.31 13.74
C ASP A 491 -22.85 20.57 14.88
N LEU A 492 -22.88 21.16 16.08
CA LEU A 492 -22.30 20.58 17.29
C LEU A 492 -22.99 19.28 17.73
N SER A 493 -24.17 18.95 17.20
CA SER A 493 -24.81 17.66 17.48
C SER A 493 -24.07 16.46 16.86
N VAL A 494 -23.15 16.69 15.90
CA VAL A 494 -22.39 15.64 15.23
C VAL A 494 -21.16 15.27 16.08
N PRO A 495 -21.07 14.05 16.62
CA PRO A 495 -19.89 13.61 17.35
C PRO A 495 -18.74 13.29 16.41
N VAL A 496 -17.53 13.18 16.96
CA VAL A 496 -16.36 12.74 16.21
C VAL A 496 -16.28 11.21 16.09
N THR A 497 -15.76 10.71 14.98
CA THR A 497 -15.52 9.28 14.74
C THR A 497 -14.14 8.90 15.24
N LEU A 498 -14.04 7.91 16.13
CA LEU A 498 -12.76 7.40 16.63
C LEU A 498 -12.12 6.44 15.63
N ILE A 499 -10.79 6.44 15.55
CA ILE A 499 -9.99 5.63 14.61
C ILE A 499 -9.14 4.61 15.37
N ALA A 500 -8.34 5.07 16.34
CA ALA A 500 -7.41 4.22 17.08
C ALA A 500 -7.23 4.67 18.55
N PRO A 501 -6.92 3.76 19.48
CA PRO A 501 -6.90 2.32 19.32
C PRO A 501 -8.32 1.79 19.11
N ARG A 502 -8.49 0.70 18.35
CA ARG A 502 -9.83 0.14 18.05
C ARG A 502 -10.58 -0.17 19.35
N ASN A 503 -11.91 0.00 19.34
CA ASN A 503 -12.74 -0.37 20.48
C ASN A 503 -12.49 -1.83 20.89
N GLU A 504 -12.36 -2.07 22.20
CA GLU A 504 -12.09 -3.36 22.85
C GLU A 504 -10.74 -4.00 22.48
N SER A 505 -9.81 -3.23 21.89
CA SER A 505 -8.49 -3.75 21.54
C SER A 505 -7.62 -4.07 22.77
N ILE A 506 -6.73 -5.04 22.61
CA ILE A 506 -5.72 -5.41 23.60
C ILE A 506 -4.35 -5.03 23.05
N LEU A 507 -3.68 -4.10 23.72
CA LEU A 507 -2.34 -3.61 23.39
C LEU A 507 -1.29 -4.28 24.26
N THR A 508 -0.09 -4.48 23.72
CA THR A 508 1.02 -5.21 24.38
C THR A 508 2.22 -4.34 24.74
N ALA A 509 2.18 -3.04 24.40
CA ALA A 509 3.17 -2.05 24.77
C ALA A 509 2.48 -0.77 25.27
N THR A 510 3.04 -0.14 26.30
CA THR A 510 2.58 1.16 26.81
C THR A 510 3.17 2.33 26.06
N ASP A 511 4.36 2.16 25.47
CA ASP A 511 5.09 3.22 24.82
C ASP A 511 4.45 3.51 23.45
N ASN A 512 3.99 4.75 23.24
CA ASN A 512 3.37 5.23 22.00
C ASN A 512 1.89 4.85 21.76
N VAL A 513 1.06 4.69 22.80
CA VAL A 513 -0.41 4.58 22.58
C VAL A 513 -0.98 5.91 22.09
N LEU A 514 -1.30 5.97 20.79
CA LEU A 514 -1.91 7.13 20.13
C LEU A 514 -3.43 6.99 20.12
N LEU A 515 -4.11 7.99 20.69
CA LEU A 515 -5.54 8.20 20.48
C LEU A 515 -5.71 8.98 19.18
N ASP A 516 -6.49 8.46 18.23
CA ASP A 516 -6.67 9.03 16.89
C ASP A 516 -8.15 9.04 16.51
N TRP A 517 -8.58 10.08 15.80
CA TRP A 517 -9.96 10.30 15.41
C TRP A 517 -10.07 11.13 14.12
N GLU A 518 -11.20 11.06 13.44
CA GLU A 518 -11.45 11.86 12.23
C GLU A 518 -11.40 13.36 12.55
N ASP A 519 -10.66 14.14 11.76
CA ASP A 519 -10.68 15.60 11.87
C ASP A 519 -12.05 16.15 11.46
N ILE A 520 -12.56 17.12 12.23
CA ILE A 520 -13.84 17.77 12.01
C ILE A 520 -13.62 19.10 11.31
N LEU A 521 -14.10 19.17 10.07
CA LEU A 521 -14.04 20.38 9.26
C LEU A 521 -14.70 21.58 9.96
N GLY A 522 -13.96 22.68 10.08
CA GLY A 522 -14.44 23.90 10.75
C GLY A 522 -14.36 23.87 12.28
N SER A 523 -13.77 22.82 12.85
CA SER A 523 -13.41 22.77 14.27
C SER A 523 -12.38 23.86 14.62
N SER A 524 -12.47 24.33 15.86
CA SER A 524 -11.49 25.22 16.49
C SER A 524 -10.63 24.50 17.54
N GLY A 525 -10.82 23.18 17.72
CA GLY A 525 -10.01 22.32 18.57
C GLY A 525 -10.77 21.10 19.11
N TYR A 526 -10.09 20.31 19.95
CA TYR A 526 -10.61 19.08 20.54
C TYR A 526 -10.37 19.01 22.05
N ARG A 527 -11.19 18.19 22.71
CA ARG A 527 -11.04 17.79 24.10
C ARG A 527 -11.17 16.27 24.25
N VAL A 528 -10.19 15.66 24.88
CA VAL A 528 -10.06 14.20 25.05
C VAL A 528 -10.21 13.84 26.51
N PHE A 529 -10.96 12.78 26.78
CA PHE A 529 -11.12 12.21 28.11
C PHE A 529 -10.64 10.76 28.12
N LEU A 530 -9.83 10.39 29.12
CA LEU A 530 -9.36 9.01 29.36
C LEU A 530 -9.73 8.61 30.78
N PHE A 531 -10.27 7.40 30.93
CA PHE A 531 -10.70 6.81 32.18
C PHE A 531 -9.99 5.48 32.39
N CYS A 532 -9.72 5.14 33.65
CA CYS A 532 -9.26 3.82 34.08
C CYS A 532 -9.99 3.49 35.38
N ASP A 533 -10.56 2.29 35.50
CA ASP A 533 -11.39 1.88 36.64
C ASP A 533 -12.50 2.93 36.99
N ASP A 534 -13.19 3.42 35.97
CA ASP A 534 -14.23 4.47 36.04
C ASP A 534 -13.77 5.85 36.59
N GLN A 535 -12.47 6.05 36.78
CA GLN A 535 -11.89 7.34 37.17
C GLN A 535 -11.32 8.06 35.96
N CYS A 536 -11.69 9.34 35.77
CA CYS A 536 -11.07 10.19 34.76
C CYS A 536 -9.61 10.47 35.14
N ILE A 537 -8.67 9.91 34.38
CA ILE A 537 -7.23 10.06 34.58
C ILE A 537 -6.60 11.08 33.62
N LEU A 538 -7.33 11.48 32.57
CA LEU A 538 -6.93 12.54 31.65
C LEU A 538 -8.15 13.32 31.18
N ASP A 539 -8.05 14.65 31.23
CA ASP A 539 -8.96 15.59 30.60
C ASP A 539 -8.10 16.64 29.90
N LYS A 540 -7.92 16.47 28.58
CA LYS A 540 -7.02 17.30 27.79
C LYS A 540 -7.82 18.16 26.81
N ASP A 541 -7.79 19.46 27.03
CA ASP A 541 -8.54 20.45 26.27
C ASP A 541 -7.66 21.29 25.32
N ASN A 542 -8.30 21.98 24.37
CA ASN A 542 -7.69 22.87 23.38
C ASN A 542 -6.62 22.20 22.51
N LEU A 543 -6.82 20.92 22.16
CA LEU A 543 -5.98 20.24 21.19
C LEU A 543 -6.26 20.77 19.79
N SER A 544 -5.20 21.08 19.03
CA SER A 544 -5.32 21.59 17.66
C SER A 544 -5.23 20.50 16.60
N GLN A 545 -4.94 19.26 17.00
CA GLN A 545 -4.75 18.11 16.12
C GLN A 545 -5.79 17.04 16.47
N SER A 546 -6.18 16.23 15.49
CA SER A 546 -7.13 15.13 15.64
C SER A 546 -6.48 13.84 16.19
N GLN A 547 -5.38 13.99 16.92
CA GLN A 547 -4.64 12.89 17.52
C GLN A 547 -4.04 13.33 18.85
N PHE A 548 -3.86 12.39 19.78
CA PHE A 548 -3.26 12.63 21.08
C PHE A 548 -2.46 11.42 21.58
N GLN A 549 -1.16 11.62 21.77
CA GLN A 549 -0.28 10.62 22.36
C GLN A 549 -0.49 10.55 23.88
N ILE A 550 -0.93 9.38 24.39
CA ILE A 550 -1.09 9.20 25.84
C ILE A 550 0.30 9.18 26.49
N PRO A 551 0.54 9.94 27.57
CA PRO A 551 1.76 9.80 28.35
C PRO A 551 1.86 8.41 28.99
N ASP A 552 3.00 7.73 28.79
CA ASP A 552 3.22 6.36 29.28
C ASP A 552 3.00 6.21 30.79
N SER A 553 3.23 7.29 31.57
CA SER A 553 2.99 7.33 33.01
C SER A 553 1.52 7.13 33.43
N LEU A 554 0.57 7.26 32.50
CA LEU A 554 -0.86 7.03 32.75
C LEU A 554 -1.29 5.59 32.44
N LEU A 555 -0.41 4.79 31.82
CA LEU A 555 -0.70 3.44 31.36
C LEU A 555 -0.09 2.38 32.29
N SER A 556 -0.76 1.25 32.43
CA SER A 556 -0.34 0.15 33.29
C SER A 556 -0.83 -1.18 32.75
N TYR A 557 0.04 -2.20 32.81
CA TYR A 557 -0.31 -3.57 32.44
C TYR A 557 -1.46 -4.12 33.29
N GLY A 558 -2.32 -4.92 32.67
CA GLY A 558 -3.51 -5.51 33.28
C GLY A 558 -4.68 -4.53 33.49
N LYS A 559 -4.61 -3.32 32.93
CA LYS A 559 -5.67 -2.31 33.04
C LYS A 559 -6.45 -2.12 31.75
N THR A 560 -7.73 -1.80 31.91
CA THR A 560 -8.62 -1.40 30.83
C THR A 560 -8.90 0.10 30.94
N TYR A 561 -8.83 0.76 29.80
CA TYR A 561 -9.02 2.19 29.65
C TYR A 561 -10.27 2.45 28.82
N GLN A 562 -11.02 3.48 29.16
CA GLN A 562 -12.15 3.98 28.37
C GLN A 562 -11.83 5.40 27.92
N TRP A 563 -12.25 5.80 26.74
CA TRP A 563 -11.98 7.15 26.24
C TRP A 563 -13.04 7.62 25.26
N TYR A 564 -13.19 8.94 25.20
CA TYR A 564 -14.02 9.62 24.21
C TYR A 564 -13.46 11.01 23.91
N VAL A 565 -13.92 11.59 22.81
CA VAL A 565 -13.46 12.90 22.31
C VAL A 565 -14.67 13.78 21.98
N ARG A 566 -14.48 15.09 22.18
CA ARG A 566 -15.39 16.16 21.74
C ARG A 566 -14.61 17.16 20.90
N TRP A 567 -15.21 17.70 19.86
CA TRP A 567 -14.64 18.83 19.12
C TRP A 567 -15.32 20.14 19.56
N LYS A 568 -14.74 21.29 19.24
CA LYS A 568 -15.29 22.59 19.63
C LYS A 568 -15.34 23.60 18.49
N LYS A 569 -16.32 24.50 18.56
CA LYS A 569 -16.44 25.68 17.70
C LYS A 569 -16.53 26.92 18.58
N GLY A 570 -15.45 27.68 18.66
CA GLY A 570 -15.30 28.73 19.67
C GLY A 570 -15.24 28.13 21.07
N GLU A 571 -16.19 28.50 21.93
CA GLU A 571 -16.29 28.04 23.33
C GLU A 571 -17.29 26.89 23.53
N LEU A 572 -17.98 26.45 22.46
CA LEU A 572 -18.99 25.41 22.53
C LEU A 572 -18.43 24.05 22.08
N TYR A 573 -18.80 22.99 22.81
CA TYR A 573 -18.38 21.62 22.50
C TYR A 573 -19.49 20.83 21.82
N SER A 574 -19.09 19.93 20.93
CA SER A 574 -19.96 18.95 20.28
C SER A 574 -20.54 17.93 21.25
N GLU A 575 -21.45 17.08 20.80
CA GLU A 575 -21.74 15.80 21.47
C GLU A 575 -20.47 14.93 21.57
N SER A 576 -20.46 13.99 22.52
CA SER A 576 -19.31 13.08 22.74
C SER A 576 -19.27 11.99 21.67
N SER A 577 -18.07 11.60 21.27
CA SER A 577 -17.88 10.36 20.50
C SER A 577 -18.48 9.17 21.25
N THR A 578 -18.64 8.04 20.54
CA THR A 578 -18.87 6.76 21.21
C THR A 578 -17.74 6.49 22.20
N LEU A 579 -18.08 5.90 23.34
CA LEU A 579 -17.10 5.50 24.35
C LEU A 579 -16.38 4.26 23.86
N TRP A 580 -15.07 4.36 23.62
CA TRP A 580 -14.25 3.23 23.23
C TRP A 580 -13.41 2.73 24.40
N THR A 581 -13.09 1.44 24.37
CA THR A 581 -12.25 0.78 25.37
C THR A 581 -10.98 0.21 24.74
N PHE A 582 -9.91 0.08 25.51
CA PHE A 582 -8.75 -0.74 25.18
C PHE A 582 -8.10 -1.27 26.47
N SER A 583 -7.36 -2.38 26.39
CA SER A 583 -6.66 -2.98 27.54
C SER A 583 -5.16 -3.10 27.27
N ILE A 584 -4.34 -2.98 28.31
CA ILE A 584 -2.90 -3.28 28.24
C ILE A 584 -2.67 -4.67 28.84
N ALA A 585 -2.22 -5.65 28.05
CA ALA A 585 -2.09 -7.06 28.50
C ALA A 585 -0.84 -7.31 29.37
N THR A 586 -0.96 -8.12 30.44
CA THR A 586 0.19 -8.64 31.20
C THR A 586 0.93 -9.74 30.41
N SER A 587 2.25 -9.67 30.25
CA SER A 587 3.02 -10.72 29.55
C SER A 587 3.69 -11.73 30.50
N GLU A 588 3.50 -13.04 30.26
CA GLU A 588 4.45 -14.09 30.67
C GLU A 588 5.19 -14.61 29.43
N LYS A 589 6.47 -14.96 29.57
CA LYS A 589 7.36 -15.45 28.49
C LYS A 589 7.23 -16.96 28.31
N THR A 590 6.96 -17.42 27.09
CA THR A 590 7.07 -18.85 26.72
C THR A 590 8.28 -19.07 25.82
N ASP A 591 9.23 -19.91 26.26
CA ASP A 591 10.47 -20.23 25.54
C ASP A 591 10.35 -21.47 24.66
N TYR A 592 10.93 -21.41 23.45
CA TYR A 592 11.08 -22.53 22.53
C TYR A 592 12.56 -22.65 22.15
N TYR A 593 13.17 -23.80 22.48
CA TYR A 593 14.53 -24.09 22.06
C TYR A 593 14.59 -24.35 20.56
N LEU A 594 15.53 -23.71 19.86
CA LEU A 594 15.72 -23.99 18.44
C LEU A 594 16.15 -25.44 18.19
N SER A 595 16.84 -26.07 19.14
CA SER A 595 17.20 -27.48 19.03
C SER A 595 16.04 -28.46 19.15
N ASP A 596 14.88 -28.01 19.65
CA ASP A 596 13.63 -28.77 19.66
C ASP A 596 12.77 -28.53 18.40
N LEU A 597 13.18 -27.58 17.55
CA LEU A 597 12.53 -27.25 16.28
C LEU A 597 13.31 -27.83 15.10
N MET A 598 12.62 -28.17 14.02
CA MET A 598 13.28 -28.58 12.78
C MET A 598 13.56 -27.33 11.92
N PRO A 599 14.81 -27.04 11.54
CA PRO A 599 15.10 -25.96 10.62
C PRO A 599 14.50 -26.23 9.22
N GLU A 600 13.98 -25.19 8.58
CA GLU A 600 13.52 -25.20 7.18
C GLU A 600 14.68 -25.59 6.24
N TYR A 601 15.88 -25.11 6.56
CA TYR A 601 17.06 -25.31 5.75
C TYR A 601 18.31 -25.22 6.61
N TYR A 602 19.31 -26.06 6.33
CA TYR A 602 20.64 -25.86 6.86
C TYR A 602 21.71 -26.36 5.89
N ARG A 603 22.88 -25.73 5.93
CA ARG A 603 24.09 -26.12 5.21
C ARG A 603 25.29 -25.74 6.06
N GLN A 604 26.35 -26.53 5.98
CA GLN A 604 27.68 -26.18 6.49
C GLN A 604 28.75 -26.79 5.58
N ASP A 605 29.97 -26.29 5.66
CA ASP A 605 31.05 -26.74 4.77
C ASP A 605 31.65 -28.09 5.19
N TRP A 606 31.61 -28.44 6.48
CA TRP A 606 32.07 -29.73 7.01
C TRP A 606 31.12 -30.31 8.06
N GLY A 607 31.03 -31.63 8.16
CA GLY A 607 30.21 -32.34 9.15
C GLY A 607 28.69 -32.24 8.90
N THR A 608 27.90 -32.58 9.92
CA THR A 608 26.43 -32.36 9.95
C THR A 608 26.03 -31.48 11.13
N LEU A 609 25.00 -30.67 10.98
CA LEU A 609 24.41 -29.89 12.09
C LEU A 609 23.99 -30.84 13.22
N GLN A 610 24.34 -30.50 14.45
CA GLN A 610 24.01 -31.27 15.65
C GLN A 610 23.02 -30.52 16.53
N PHE A 611 22.13 -31.27 17.18
CA PHE A 611 21.09 -30.77 18.07
C PHE A 611 21.41 -31.21 19.50
N ASP A 612 21.51 -30.25 20.42
CA ASP A 612 21.91 -30.45 21.83
C ASP A 612 23.29 -31.11 22.01
N LYS A 613 24.10 -31.04 20.95
CA LYS A 613 25.46 -31.58 20.87
C LYS A 613 26.33 -30.64 20.04
N SER A 614 27.62 -30.63 20.35
CA SER A 614 28.66 -30.00 19.52
C SER A 614 28.77 -30.66 18.16
N CYS A 615 29.52 -30.08 17.23
CA CYS A 615 29.65 -30.56 15.86
C CYS A 615 30.17 -32.02 15.76
N ASP A 616 31.07 -32.46 16.64
CA ASP A 616 31.57 -33.85 16.73
C ASP A 616 30.72 -34.76 17.64
N GLY A 617 29.64 -34.25 18.23
CA GLY A 617 28.70 -35.03 19.03
C GLY A 617 28.98 -35.08 20.53
N ASN A 618 29.83 -34.18 21.05
CA ASN A 618 30.10 -33.98 22.48
C ASN A 618 29.10 -32.98 23.11
N THR A 619 29.31 -32.65 24.39
CA THR A 619 28.55 -31.59 25.07
C THR A 619 28.99 -30.23 24.54
N ILE A 620 28.03 -29.37 24.20
CA ILE A 620 28.27 -27.97 23.79
C ILE A 620 29.03 -27.27 24.90
N THR A 621 30.27 -26.85 24.63
CA THR A 621 31.16 -26.27 25.65
C THR A 621 31.92 -25.09 25.05
N ILE A 622 31.80 -23.92 25.68
CA ILE A 622 32.46 -22.69 25.23
C ILE A 622 33.27 -22.12 26.41
N ALA A 623 34.61 -22.11 26.30
CA ALA A 623 35.54 -21.68 27.33
C ALA A 623 35.28 -22.31 28.71
N GLY A 624 35.01 -23.61 28.73
CA GLY A 624 34.72 -24.41 29.92
C GLY A 624 33.30 -24.26 30.48
N GLN A 625 32.43 -23.45 29.85
CA GLN A 625 31.01 -23.39 30.20
C GLN A 625 30.24 -24.42 29.36
N GLU A 626 29.67 -25.42 30.04
CA GLU A 626 28.84 -26.46 29.43
C GLU A 626 27.38 -25.99 29.28
N PHE A 627 26.74 -26.39 28.17
CA PHE A 627 25.33 -26.12 27.89
C PHE A 627 24.59 -27.42 27.53
N GLU A 628 23.41 -27.61 28.12
CA GLU A 628 22.58 -28.80 27.87
C GLU A 628 21.80 -28.74 26.55
N LYS A 629 21.54 -27.52 26.04
CA LYS A 629 20.70 -27.27 24.87
C LYS A 629 21.40 -26.32 23.91
N GLY A 630 21.19 -26.50 22.60
CA GLY A 630 21.75 -25.61 21.57
C GLY A 630 21.99 -26.30 20.23
N LEU A 631 22.64 -25.60 19.32
CA LEU A 631 22.99 -26.12 17.99
C LEU A 631 24.51 -26.08 17.80
N GLY A 632 25.14 -27.24 17.62
CA GLY A 632 26.55 -27.35 17.27
C GLY A 632 26.73 -27.42 15.75
N THR A 633 27.54 -26.53 15.19
CA THR A 633 27.73 -26.36 13.74
C THR A 633 29.20 -26.17 13.39
N HIS A 634 29.55 -26.40 12.14
CA HIS A 634 30.83 -25.98 11.57
C HIS A 634 30.70 -24.63 10.85
N ALA A 635 31.75 -23.81 10.79
CA ALA A 635 31.74 -22.55 10.04
C ALA A 635 31.49 -22.69 8.54
N ASN A 636 31.17 -21.54 7.93
CA ASN A 636 30.47 -21.38 6.66
C ASN A 636 29.13 -22.12 6.66
N SER A 637 28.41 -21.99 7.78
CA SER A 637 27.08 -22.52 7.95
C SER A 637 25.98 -21.48 7.83
N ILE A 638 24.81 -22.00 7.51
CA ILE A 638 23.53 -21.33 7.56
C ILE A 638 22.52 -22.32 8.11
N ILE A 639 21.73 -21.88 9.09
CA ILE A 639 20.62 -22.62 9.67
C ILE A 639 19.42 -21.69 9.64
N ARG A 640 18.34 -22.07 8.97
CA ARG A 640 17.16 -21.25 8.75
C ARG A 640 15.95 -21.87 9.44
N TYR A 641 15.26 -21.08 10.23
CA TYR A 641 13.99 -21.44 10.86
C TYR A 641 12.87 -20.56 10.31
N ASP A 642 11.70 -21.18 10.16
CA ASP A 642 10.45 -20.49 9.89
C ASP A 642 9.83 -20.07 11.23
N LEU A 643 9.65 -18.76 11.40
CA LEU A 643 9.05 -18.12 12.57
C LEU A 643 7.56 -17.80 12.36
N ASN A 644 7.08 -17.71 11.12
CA ASN A 644 5.71 -17.31 10.76
C ASN A 644 5.21 -16.03 11.47
N GLY A 645 6.09 -15.06 11.76
CA GLY A 645 5.73 -13.85 12.49
C GLY A 645 5.33 -14.07 13.96
N HIS A 646 5.41 -15.30 14.46
CA HIS A 646 4.85 -15.66 15.76
C HIS A 646 5.74 -15.27 16.93
N PHE A 647 7.06 -15.11 16.74
CA PHE A 647 8.03 -14.93 17.82
C PHE A 647 8.48 -13.47 17.99
N LYS A 648 8.71 -13.05 19.24
CA LYS A 648 9.12 -11.67 19.57
C LYS A 648 10.63 -11.53 19.68
N TRP A 649 11.30 -12.52 20.27
CA TRP A 649 12.72 -12.44 20.60
C TRP A 649 13.45 -13.74 20.25
N PHE A 650 14.70 -13.60 19.78
CA PHE A 650 15.69 -14.66 19.67
C PHE A 650 16.83 -14.42 20.67
N THR A 651 17.29 -15.45 21.36
CA THR A 651 18.39 -15.39 22.33
C THR A 651 19.31 -16.59 22.19
N ALA A 652 20.62 -16.41 22.38
CA ALA A 652 21.61 -17.50 22.40
C ALA A 652 22.89 -17.06 23.13
N TRP A 653 23.68 -18.04 23.57
CA TRP A 653 25.10 -17.88 23.86
C TRP A 653 25.89 -18.36 22.64
N ILE A 654 26.75 -17.50 22.10
CA ILE A 654 27.54 -17.80 20.91
C ILE A 654 29.02 -17.91 21.24
N GLY A 655 29.74 -18.81 20.57
CA GLY A 655 31.17 -18.96 20.75
C GLY A 655 31.79 -20.08 19.92
N HIS A 656 33.11 -20.12 19.93
CA HIS A 656 33.91 -21.16 19.31
C HIS A 656 33.94 -22.37 20.24
N ASP A 657 33.62 -23.55 19.72
CA ASP A 657 33.46 -24.76 20.53
C ASP A 657 34.83 -25.24 21.05
N ASP A 658 34.89 -25.62 22.33
CA ASP A 658 36.12 -26.08 22.99
C ASP A 658 36.69 -27.36 22.34
N GLU A 659 35.86 -28.21 21.72
CA GLU A 659 36.28 -29.43 21.04
C GLU A 659 37.15 -29.16 19.81
N SER A 660 37.03 -27.97 19.22
CA SER A 660 37.85 -27.50 18.11
C SER A 660 39.35 -27.54 18.44
N ASN A 661 39.72 -27.31 19.70
CA ASN A 661 41.10 -27.37 20.20
C ASN A 661 42.11 -26.54 19.37
N GLY A 662 41.70 -25.39 18.81
CA GLY A 662 42.51 -24.53 17.93
C GLY A 662 41.72 -23.93 16.76
N GLY A 663 42.39 -23.50 15.69
CA GLY A 663 41.74 -22.93 14.49
C GLY A 663 41.89 -21.41 14.38
N ASN A 664 41.40 -20.84 13.27
CA ASN A 664 41.42 -19.38 13.04
C ASN A 664 40.20 -18.67 13.63
N GLY A 665 39.28 -19.43 14.25
CA GLY A 665 38.11 -18.92 14.95
C GLY A 665 36.95 -18.62 14.01
N VAL A 666 35.82 -18.23 14.57
CA VAL A 666 34.55 -18.10 13.84
C VAL A 666 33.91 -16.73 14.07
N THR A 667 33.07 -16.29 13.15
CA THR A 667 32.21 -15.12 13.37
C THR A 667 30.76 -15.46 13.07
N PHE A 668 29.84 -14.81 13.77
CA PHE A 668 28.42 -15.12 13.72
C PHE A 668 27.66 -14.06 12.93
N GLU A 669 26.53 -14.41 12.35
CA GLU A 669 25.62 -13.45 11.77
C GLU A 669 24.19 -13.97 11.93
N VAL A 670 23.27 -13.09 12.31
CA VAL A 670 21.84 -13.41 12.38
C VAL A 670 21.10 -12.51 11.41
N LYS A 671 20.24 -13.11 10.58
CA LYS A 671 19.34 -12.39 9.68
C LYS A 671 17.88 -12.67 10.01
N LEU A 672 17.04 -11.68 9.79
CA LEU A 672 15.59 -11.78 9.80
C LEU A 672 15.08 -11.35 8.42
N ASP A 673 14.33 -12.22 7.74
CA ASP A 673 13.79 -11.99 6.40
C ASP A 673 14.86 -11.50 5.40
N GLY A 674 16.05 -12.11 5.49
CA GLY A 674 17.22 -11.79 4.66
C GLY A 674 18.01 -10.55 5.08
N SER A 675 17.51 -9.75 6.03
CA SER A 675 18.19 -8.56 6.55
C SER A 675 19.05 -8.90 7.76
N THR A 676 20.33 -8.51 7.75
CA THR A 676 21.23 -8.73 8.89
C THR A 676 20.79 -7.89 10.09
N ILE A 677 20.37 -8.57 11.17
CA ILE A 677 19.96 -7.95 12.44
C ILE A 677 21.07 -8.02 13.49
N TYR A 678 22.06 -8.90 13.30
CA TYR A 678 23.23 -8.99 14.17
C TYR A 678 24.44 -9.51 13.42
N LYS A 679 25.58 -8.83 13.60
CA LYS A 679 26.90 -9.26 13.13
C LYS A 679 27.98 -8.66 14.05
N PRO A 680 28.68 -9.47 14.85
CA PRO A 680 29.75 -8.98 15.70
C PRO A 680 30.94 -8.57 14.82
N GLY A 681 31.50 -7.39 15.06
CA GLY A 681 32.71 -6.89 14.37
C GLY A 681 34.01 -7.58 14.82
N LYS A 682 33.93 -8.83 15.27
CA LYS A 682 35.06 -9.62 15.82
C LYS A 682 34.97 -11.10 15.42
N VAL A 683 36.10 -11.78 15.55
CA VAL A 683 36.24 -13.23 15.40
C VAL A 683 36.39 -13.85 16.80
N PHE A 684 35.59 -14.87 17.08
CA PHE A 684 35.62 -15.66 18.30
C PHE A 684 36.72 -16.72 18.16
N GLN A 685 37.78 -16.56 18.94
CA GLN A 685 38.90 -17.50 19.00
C GLN A 685 38.67 -18.56 20.08
N TRP A 686 39.33 -19.70 19.95
CA TRP A 686 39.33 -20.76 20.96
C TRP A 686 39.69 -20.22 22.35
N GLY A 687 38.91 -20.59 23.37
CA GLY A 687 39.07 -20.14 24.76
C GLY A 687 38.51 -18.74 25.07
N MET A 688 37.88 -18.05 24.11
CA MET A 688 37.11 -16.82 24.41
C MET A 688 35.80 -17.16 25.14
N PRO A 689 35.38 -16.36 26.13
CA PRO A 689 34.13 -16.61 26.85
C PRO A 689 32.92 -16.52 25.92
N ALA A 690 31.90 -17.34 26.19
CA ALA A 690 30.63 -17.31 25.49
C ALA A 690 29.98 -15.90 25.59
N GLU A 691 29.39 -15.44 24.49
CA GLU A 691 28.72 -14.14 24.43
C GLU A 691 27.21 -14.31 24.32
N TYR A 692 26.47 -13.66 25.21
CA TYR A 692 25.01 -13.68 25.18
C TYR A 692 24.45 -12.63 24.22
N ILE A 693 23.54 -13.06 23.35
CA ILE A 693 22.82 -12.20 22.41
C ILE A 693 21.31 -12.25 22.67
N LYS A 694 20.64 -11.11 22.51
CA LYS A 694 19.17 -10.97 22.55
C LYS A 694 18.73 -10.04 21.43
N LEU A 695 17.98 -10.56 20.47
CA LEU A 695 17.60 -9.88 19.24
C LEU A 695 16.07 -9.86 19.07
N ASN A 696 15.52 -8.72 18.64
CA ASN A 696 14.10 -8.60 18.32
C ASN A 696 13.82 -9.26 16.98
N VAL A 697 12.89 -10.21 16.94
CA VAL A 697 12.47 -10.94 15.73
C VAL A 697 10.96 -10.81 15.46
N SER A 698 10.31 -9.84 16.10
CA SER A 698 8.86 -9.61 15.97
C SER A 698 8.46 -9.40 14.51
N ASN A 699 7.32 -9.99 14.12
CA ASN A 699 6.75 -9.91 12.76
C ASN A 699 7.66 -10.44 11.64
N GLY A 700 8.77 -11.09 11.99
CA GLY A 700 9.65 -11.70 10.99
C GLY A 700 9.26 -13.15 10.73
N ASP A 701 9.34 -13.56 9.47
CA ASP A 701 8.92 -14.88 9.02
C ASP A 701 10.10 -15.87 8.99
N LYS A 702 11.32 -15.40 8.73
CA LYS A 702 12.50 -16.27 8.57
C LYS A 702 13.68 -15.81 9.41
N LEU A 703 14.13 -16.68 10.31
CA LEU A 703 15.35 -16.50 11.09
C LEU A 703 16.50 -17.29 10.47
N GLU A 704 17.61 -16.63 10.11
CA GLU A 704 18.81 -17.28 9.61
C GLU A 704 19.97 -17.08 10.60
N LEU A 705 20.58 -18.18 11.02
CA LEU A 705 21.76 -18.25 11.86
C LEU A 705 22.95 -18.66 11.00
N LEU A 706 23.94 -17.78 10.87
CA LEU A 706 25.11 -18.01 10.03
C LEU A 706 26.38 -18.01 10.87
N VAL A 707 27.30 -18.91 10.54
CA VAL A 707 28.67 -18.90 11.05
C VAL A 707 29.61 -18.79 9.87
N HIS A 708 30.54 -17.84 9.92
CA HIS A 708 31.58 -17.64 8.91
C HIS A 708 32.94 -17.97 9.52
N SER A 709 33.87 -18.44 8.69
CA SER A 709 35.25 -18.68 9.12
C SER A 709 36.00 -17.36 9.39
N GLY A 710 36.90 -17.39 10.38
CA GLY A 710 37.86 -16.33 10.70
C GLY A 710 39.17 -16.41 9.89
N GLY A 711 39.34 -17.45 9.07
CA GLY A 711 40.55 -17.69 8.27
C GLY A 711 40.39 -18.90 7.35
N ASP A 712 41.17 -19.96 7.59
CA ASP A 712 40.84 -21.29 7.06
C ASP A 712 39.73 -21.94 7.89
N ILE A 713 39.11 -22.97 7.31
CA ILE A 713 37.94 -23.64 7.88
C ILE A 713 38.30 -24.80 8.80
N ASP A 714 39.60 -25.06 9.06
CA ASP A 714 40.02 -26.20 9.86
C ASP A 714 39.76 -25.89 11.35
N TYR A 715 39.05 -26.80 12.04
CA TYR A 715 38.68 -26.66 13.46
C TYR A 715 37.77 -25.45 13.77
N ASP A 716 36.94 -25.03 12.81
CA ASP A 716 36.00 -23.93 13.00
C ASP A 716 34.63 -24.43 13.50
N HIS A 717 34.60 -25.22 14.59
CA HIS A 717 33.33 -25.62 15.22
C HIS A 717 32.80 -24.46 16.07
N ALA A 718 31.49 -24.26 16.01
CA ALA A 718 30.81 -23.12 16.58
C ALA A 718 29.49 -23.55 17.18
N ASP A 719 29.13 -22.89 18.28
CA ASP A 719 27.93 -23.21 19.02
C ASP A 719 26.96 -22.04 19.08
N TRP A 720 25.69 -22.34 18.81
CA TRP A 720 24.54 -21.54 19.23
C TRP A 720 23.96 -22.17 20.50
N ALA A 721 24.65 -21.99 21.61
CA ALA A 721 24.31 -22.56 22.90
C ALA A 721 23.08 -21.88 23.53
N ASP A 722 22.20 -22.65 24.21
CA ASP A 722 20.92 -22.21 24.78
C ASP A 722 20.05 -21.38 23.80
N ALA A 723 20.15 -21.68 22.50
CA ALA A 723 19.45 -20.92 21.45
C ALA A 723 17.93 -21.09 21.53
N LYS A 724 17.20 -19.98 21.69
CA LYS A 724 15.76 -19.93 21.91
C LYS A 724 15.08 -18.84 21.10
N VAL A 725 13.84 -19.09 20.71
CA VAL A 725 12.87 -18.05 20.35
C VAL A 725 11.75 -18.02 21.38
N TRP A 726 11.15 -16.85 21.63
CA TRP A 726 10.06 -16.73 22.59
C TRP A 726 9.02 -15.68 22.25
N VAL A 727 7.83 -15.88 22.78
CA VAL A 727 6.65 -15.01 22.67
C VAL A 727 6.27 -14.44 24.02
N ASP A 728 5.66 -13.26 24.01
CA ASP A 728 4.85 -12.80 25.12
C ASP A 728 3.51 -13.55 25.03
N SER A 729 3.27 -14.52 25.91
CA SER A 729 2.00 -15.23 25.97
C SER A 729 0.96 -14.39 26.69
N VAL A 730 -0.19 -14.22 26.03
CA VAL A 730 -1.44 -13.74 26.61
C VAL A 730 -2.20 -14.97 27.13
N TYR A 731 -2.88 -14.86 28.27
CA TYR A 731 -3.67 -15.95 28.84
C TYR A 731 -4.74 -16.42 27.82
N GLY A 732 -4.61 -17.66 27.34
CA GLY A 732 -5.60 -18.34 26.49
C GLY A 732 -5.05 -18.86 25.16
N ASP A 733 -5.02 -20.19 25.02
CA ASP A 733 -4.85 -20.97 23.79
C ASP A 733 -3.48 -21.04 23.10
N VAL A 734 -2.56 -21.84 23.66
CA VAL A 734 -1.64 -22.65 22.83
C VAL A 734 -1.44 -24.04 23.45
N LYS A 735 -2.33 -24.98 23.11
CA LYS A 735 -2.06 -26.42 23.20
C LYS A 735 -2.29 -27.03 21.82
N ASN A 736 -1.22 -27.27 21.08
CA ASN A 736 -0.98 -28.41 20.18
C ASN A 736 0.01 -28.05 19.06
N ILE A 737 1.31 -28.05 19.35
CA ILE A 737 2.35 -28.21 18.31
C ILE A 737 3.48 -29.05 18.91
N ALA A 738 3.25 -30.35 19.11
CA ALA A 738 4.31 -31.30 19.45
C ALA A 738 3.86 -32.74 19.14
N SER A 739 3.81 -33.10 17.86
CA SER A 739 3.86 -34.52 17.46
C SER A 739 4.22 -34.66 15.99
N GLN A 740 5.45 -35.13 15.69
CA GLN A 740 5.75 -36.09 14.60
C GLN A 740 7.25 -36.40 14.54
N THR A 741 7.64 -37.65 14.81
CA THR A 741 9.03 -38.16 14.84
C THR A 741 9.26 -39.35 13.88
N THR A 742 8.58 -39.38 12.74
CA THR A 742 8.78 -40.44 11.72
C THR A 742 9.20 -39.86 10.36
N PRO A 743 10.22 -40.44 9.68
CA PRO A 743 10.57 -40.04 8.31
C PRO A 743 9.36 -40.16 7.37
N PRO A 744 9.14 -39.20 6.45
CA PRO A 744 7.98 -39.22 5.58
C PRO A 744 8.02 -40.46 4.68
N GLN A 745 6.94 -41.26 4.70
CA GLN A 745 6.75 -42.36 3.74
C GLN A 745 6.45 -41.86 2.31
N ASN A 746 6.20 -40.55 2.17
CA ASN A 746 5.82 -39.90 0.91
C ASN A 746 6.99 -39.13 0.31
N MET A 747 6.98 -39.01 -1.02
CA MET A 747 7.93 -38.17 -1.76
C MET A 747 7.59 -36.70 -1.54
N VAL A 748 8.60 -35.89 -1.21
CA VAL A 748 8.45 -34.45 -0.96
C VAL A 748 9.35 -33.67 -1.91
N LEU A 749 8.82 -32.64 -2.58
CA LEU A 749 9.59 -31.67 -3.34
C LEU A 749 9.69 -30.40 -2.48
N LEU A 750 10.91 -30.02 -2.10
CA LEU A 750 11.17 -28.87 -1.21
C LEU A 750 11.35 -27.55 -1.99
N GLY A 751 11.27 -27.59 -3.33
CA GLY A 751 11.47 -26.43 -4.21
C GLY A 751 12.90 -26.27 -4.70
N ASN A 752 13.20 -25.09 -5.26
CA ASN A 752 14.52 -24.74 -5.79
C ASN A 752 15.06 -23.44 -5.18
N TYR A 753 16.37 -23.36 -4.98
CA TYR A 753 17.03 -22.16 -4.47
C TYR A 753 18.37 -21.88 -5.20
N PRO A 754 18.63 -20.64 -5.64
CA PRO A 754 17.70 -19.49 -5.61
C PRO A 754 16.52 -19.66 -6.59
N ASN A 755 15.38 -19.04 -6.27
CA ASN A 755 14.23 -18.85 -7.17
C ASN A 755 13.76 -17.40 -6.98
N PRO A 756 13.81 -16.51 -7.99
CA PRO A 756 14.35 -16.72 -9.32
C PRO A 756 15.87 -16.96 -9.31
N PHE A 757 16.41 -17.51 -10.40
CA PHE A 757 17.86 -17.67 -10.58
C PHE A 757 18.35 -17.07 -11.89
N ASN A 758 19.65 -16.74 -11.96
CA ASN A 758 20.29 -16.16 -13.17
C ASN A 758 21.44 -17.01 -13.75
N SER A 759 22.02 -17.91 -12.96
CA SER A 759 23.15 -18.76 -13.36
C SER A 759 22.85 -20.23 -13.15
N HIS A 760 22.50 -20.62 -11.92
CA HIS A 760 22.05 -21.97 -11.58
C HIS A 760 21.10 -21.94 -10.38
N THR A 761 20.31 -23.00 -10.22
CA THR A 761 19.45 -23.26 -9.06
C THR A 761 19.61 -24.69 -8.57
N THR A 762 19.50 -24.91 -7.26
CA THR A 762 19.53 -26.24 -6.64
C THR A 762 18.11 -26.65 -6.26
N ILE A 763 17.64 -27.76 -6.80
CA ILE A 763 16.34 -28.37 -6.49
C ILE A 763 16.53 -29.40 -5.39
N LEU A 764 15.77 -29.27 -4.30
CA LEU A 764 15.83 -30.13 -3.11
C LEU A 764 14.58 -31.01 -3.02
N PHE A 765 14.75 -32.28 -2.66
CA PHE A 765 13.63 -33.22 -2.51
C PHE A 765 13.97 -34.37 -1.56
N ILE A 766 12.95 -35.03 -1.00
CA ILE A 766 13.08 -36.23 -0.18
C ILE A 766 12.48 -37.41 -0.92
N ALA A 767 13.32 -38.41 -1.19
CA ALA A 767 12.92 -39.67 -1.81
C ALA A 767 12.50 -40.69 -0.73
N PRO A 768 11.34 -41.37 -0.88
CA PRO A 768 10.99 -42.50 -0.02
C PRO A 768 12.02 -43.63 -0.18
N PRO A 769 12.19 -44.51 0.81
CA PRO A 769 13.16 -45.60 0.76
C PRO A 769 13.05 -46.44 -0.52
N GLU A 770 14.18 -46.63 -1.20
CA GLU A 770 14.36 -47.51 -2.37
C GLU A 770 13.40 -47.22 -3.54
N SER A 771 13.03 -45.96 -3.76
CA SER A 771 12.09 -45.57 -4.81
C SER A 771 12.79 -45.20 -6.11
N PRO A 772 12.24 -45.55 -7.29
CA PRO A 772 12.67 -44.95 -8.55
C PRO A 772 12.32 -43.47 -8.52
N ILE A 773 13.20 -42.59 -9.01
CA ILE A 773 12.96 -41.15 -9.06
C ILE A 773 13.36 -40.63 -10.44
N SER A 774 12.44 -39.89 -11.07
CA SER A 774 12.73 -39.04 -12.21
C SER A 774 12.49 -37.57 -11.86
N LEU A 775 13.44 -36.71 -12.23
CA LEU A 775 13.37 -35.26 -12.05
C LEU A 775 13.63 -34.58 -13.40
N ILE A 776 12.62 -33.91 -13.94
CA ILE A 776 12.62 -33.38 -15.30
C ILE A 776 12.15 -31.93 -15.31
N ILE A 777 12.82 -31.08 -16.08
CA ILE A 777 12.44 -29.69 -16.34
C ILE A 777 11.62 -29.61 -17.63
N TYR A 778 10.56 -28.82 -17.59
CA TYR A 778 9.63 -28.57 -18.67
C TYR A 778 9.49 -27.06 -18.93
N ASN A 779 9.17 -26.69 -20.16
CA ASN A 779 8.75 -25.32 -20.49
C ASN A 779 7.24 -25.14 -20.28
N VAL A 780 6.74 -23.93 -20.50
CA VAL A 780 5.30 -23.59 -20.34
C VAL A 780 4.37 -24.33 -21.31
N LEU A 781 4.90 -24.93 -22.38
CA LEU A 781 4.13 -25.72 -23.34
C LEU A 781 4.04 -27.20 -22.95
N GLY A 782 4.64 -27.62 -21.82
CA GLY A 782 4.68 -29.02 -21.41
C GLY A 782 5.78 -29.84 -22.09
N GLU A 783 6.68 -29.20 -22.84
CA GLU A 783 7.77 -29.88 -23.53
C GLU A 783 8.94 -30.15 -22.58
N LYS A 784 9.53 -31.35 -22.67
CA LYS A 784 10.69 -31.72 -21.86
C LYS A 784 11.92 -30.96 -22.32
N VAL A 785 12.52 -30.20 -21.41
CA VAL A 785 13.70 -29.36 -21.66
C VAL A 785 14.98 -30.05 -21.19
N LYS A 786 14.99 -30.56 -19.95
CA LYS A 786 16.18 -31.17 -19.33
C LYS A 786 15.78 -32.34 -18.42
N THR A 787 16.49 -33.46 -18.51
CA THR A 787 16.38 -34.52 -17.49
C THR A 787 17.53 -34.36 -16.50
N LEU A 788 17.23 -34.09 -15.24
CA LEU A 788 18.24 -33.91 -14.18
C LEU A 788 18.55 -35.23 -13.48
N ILE A 789 17.53 -36.04 -13.21
CA ILE A 789 17.66 -37.35 -12.56
C ILE A 789 16.76 -38.36 -13.29
N ASP A 790 17.30 -39.54 -13.54
CA ASP A 790 16.55 -40.74 -13.97
C ASP A 790 17.20 -41.97 -13.32
N GLN A 791 16.91 -42.21 -12.04
CA GLN A 791 17.55 -43.25 -11.24
C GLN A 791 16.53 -44.25 -10.70
N LYS A 792 16.92 -45.53 -10.64
CA LYS A 792 16.03 -46.62 -10.23
C LYS A 792 15.83 -46.75 -8.71
N LYS A 793 16.76 -46.22 -7.90
CA LYS A 793 16.76 -46.36 -6.43
C LYS A 793 17.44 -45.16 -5.77
N LEU A 794 16.64 -44.24 -5.21
CA LEU A 794 17.09 -43.16 -4.35
C LEU A 794 16.33 -43.23 -3.01
N SER A 795 16.94 -42.68 -1.96
CA SER A 795 16.40 -42.64 -0.60
C SER A 795 16.86 -41.36 0.12
N GLY A 796 16.02 -40.81 1.01
CA GLY A 796 16.39 -39.69 1.87
C GLY A 796 16.45 -38.34 1.13
N ALA A 797 17.05 -37.33 1.76
CA ALA A 797 17.23 -36.01 1.18
C ALA A 797 18.22 -36.04 0.01
N GLN A 798 17.84 -35.41 -1.10
CA GLN A 798 18.57 -35.39 -2.36
C GLN A 798 18.59 -33.97 -2.93
N LYS A 799 19.57 -33.69 -3.80
CA LYS A 799 19.70 -32.41 -4.51
C LYS A 799 20.04 -32.60 -5.99
N ALA A 800 19.53 -31.72 -6.84
CA ALA A 800 19.89 -31.63 -8.26
C ALA A 800 20.18 -30.17 -8.64
N ILE A 801 21.14 -29.93 -9.54
CA ILE A 801 21.49 -28.58 -10.01
C ILE A 801 21.02 -28.41 -11.45
N TRP A 802 20.37 -27.28 -11.73
CA TRP A 802 20.05 -26.86 -13.09
C TRP A 802 20.68 -25.50 -13.40
N ASP A 803 21.32 -25.39 -14.55
CA ASP A 803 22.08 -24.23 -15.03
C ASP A 803 21.32 -23.40 -16.08
N GLY A 804 20.02 -23.65 -16.24
CA GLY A 804 19.21 -22.97 -17.26
C GLY A 804 19.54 -23.37 -18.69
N THR A 805 20.05 -24.60 -18.91
CA THR A 805 20.28 -25.18 -20.25
C THR A 805 19.31 -26.31 -20.58
N ASP A 806 19.14 -26.63 -21.86
CA ASP A 806 18.43 -27.83 -22.34
C ASP A 806 19.35 -29.08 -22.37
N ASN A 807 18.81 -30.23 -22.78
CA ASN A 807 19.59 -31.48 -22.92
C ASN A 807 20.73 -31.42 -23.96
N LEU A 808 20.71 -30.44 -24.88
CA LEU A 808 21.77 -30.22 -25.88
C LEU A 808 22.83 -29.22 -25.38
N GLY A 809 22.63 -28.62 -24.21
CA GLY A 809 23.52 -27.60 -23.64
C GLY A 809 23.22 -26.18 -24.15
N ASN A 810 22.12 -25.97 -24.87
CA ASN A 810 21.73 -24.64 -25.31
C ASN A 810 21.21 -23.83 -24.13
N VAL A 811 21.59 -22.56 -24.09
CA VAL A 811 21.10 -21.58 -23.13
C VAL A 811 19.63 -21.25 -23.40
N LEU A 812 18.82 -21.27 -22.34
CA LEU A 812 17.39 -20.94 -22.41
C LEU A 812 17.12 -19.48 -22.05
N SER A 813 16.00 -18.95 -22.57
CA SER A 813 15.55 -17.58 -22.32
C SER A 813 14.98 -17.40 -20.90
N SER A 814 14.99 -16.15 -20.42
CA SER A 814 14.29 -15.75 -19.19
C SER A 814 12.81 -16.12 -19.29
N GLY A 815 12.25 -16.72 -18.25
CA GLY A 815 10.88 -17.20 -18.27
C GLY A 815 10.54 -18.21 -17.19
N ILE A 816 9.31 -18.70 -17.25
CA ILE A 816 8.77 -19.70 -16.33
C ILE A 816 9.07 -21.10 -16.87
N TYR A 817 9.54 -21.97 -15.98
CA TYR A 817 9.78 -23.38 -16.23
C TYR A 817 9.16 -24.21 -15.10
N PHE A 818 8.93 -25.49 -15.35
CA PHE A 818 8.33 -26.40 -14.37
C PHE A 818 9.27 -27.56 -14.09
N CYS A 819 9.57 -27.79 -12.81
CA CYS A 819 10.30 -28.96 -12.35
C CYS A 819 9.32 -30.01 -11.87
N LYS A 820 9.35 -31.19 -12.49
CA LYS A 820 8.49 -32.32 -12.15
C LYS A 820 9.33 -33.45 -11.57
N ILE A 821 8.97 -33.88 -10.37
CA ILE A 821 9.51 -35.09 -9.74
C ILE A 821 8.45 -36.21 -9.73
N SER A 822 8.85 -37.42 -10.06
CA SER A 822 7.97 -38.60 -10.05
C SER A 822 8.68 -39.84 -9.52
N ASN A 823 7.96 -40.66 -8.75
CA ASN A 823 8.39 -42.00 -8.37
C ASN A 823 7.57 -43.13 -9.01
N GLY A 824 6.81 -42.80 -10.06
CA GLY A 824 5.89 -43.72 -10.74
C GLY A 824 4.54 -43.92 -10.03
N LYS A 825 4.41 -43.56 -8.74
CA LYS A 825 3.13 -43.57 -7.99
C LYS A 825 2.64 -42.16 -7.64
N GLN A 826 3.58 -41.30 -7.25
CA GLN A 826 3.38 -39.91 -6.88
C GLN A 826 4.09 -39.01 -7.88
N CYS A 827 3.51 -37.84 -8.12
CA CYS A 827 4.07 -36.80 -8.96
C CYS A 827 3.89 -35.46 -8.27
N LYS A 828 4.95 -34.63 -8.26
CA LYS A 828 4.95 -33.28 -7.70
C LYS A 828 5.59 -32.32 -8.71
N THR A 829 5.06 -31.12 -8.84
CA THR A 829 5.58 -30.10 -9.76
C THR A 829 5.79 -28.77 -9.03
N SER A 830 6.95 -28.15 -9.23
CA SER A 830 7.27 -26.80 -8.73
C SER A 830 7.59 -25.87 -9.89
N LYS A 831 7.21 -24.59 -9.75
CA LYS A 831 7.57 -23.52 -10.70
C LYS A 831 9.01 -23.06 -10.45
N ILE A 832 9.73 -22.78 -11.52
CA ILE A 832 11.07 -22.21 -11.50
C ILE A 832 11.07 -20.96 -12.38
N LEU A 833 11.58 -19.84 -11.85
CA LEU A 833 11.74 -18.59 -12.59
C LEU A 833 13.21 -18.36 -12.96
N LEU A 834 13.51 -18.29 -14.25
CA LEU A 834 14.82 -17.92 -14.79
C LEU A 834 14.81 -16.43 -15.18
N LEU A 835 15.73 -15.64 -14.63
CA LEU A 835 15.96 -14.23 -14.97
C LEU A 835 17.40 -14.04 -15.44
N ARG A 836 17.58 -13.66 -16.70
CA ARG A 836 18.86 -13.27 -17.30
C ARG A 836 18.89 -11.81 -17.65
#